data_AF-A0A9W5YEB7-F1
#
_entry.id   AF-A0A9W5YEB7-F1
#
_cell.length_a   1.000
_cell.length_b   1.000
_cell.length_c   1.000
_cell.angle_alpha   90.00
_cell.angle_beta   90.00
_cell.angle_gamma   90.00
#
_symmetry.space_group_name_H-M   'P 1'
#
loop_
_entity.id
_entity.type
_entity.pdbx_description
1 polymer ?
#
loop_
_entity_poly.entity_id
_entity_poly.type
_entity_poly.pdbx_seq_one_letter_code
_entity_poly.pdbx_strand_id
1 'polypeptide(L)'
;MKIALTGNPNSGKTTMFNALTGKIEHVGNWAGVTVEKKVAKLKSNLKSNKSEEVMVVDLPGAYSMSPFTSEESITSDFVKEENPDVIINVVDASNLNRSLFFTTQLLELGIPVVVALNKYDMVKRSGLIIDVPRLKNLLNCQVIETSALKESGLKELATSAIEYGKRKGGQVAPKIVEDDFEIKNKADAEKSDKMRFNFVNAITKKVEVRKVKSSNVTIADKADRIIAHKWLGIPIFGLILWAVFYISQTWLGPLLAGYLETGIEMLSNTVSGALESAGTNDFLNALIVDGIIGGVGAVIGFLPLIMVLFFLLSLLEDCGYMARVAVVMDRFFKKIGLSGKSIIPMVVGYGCAIPGVMATRTIKSERQKRMTAMLTPFIPCGAKAPIIGLFVAVFFPKASYMAPITYFVAITLIILVGLLVKRITKAETEVNYFMIELPEYRLPSIKRAILSMLDRAKGFIVKAGTIILVCNAAVFILQSFDFSLKLVGDEGVSSSMLATIAKPAAFLFIPLGFGIWQFAAAAVTGFIAKENVVATLAVCFALFGDNAEAALSTPGSDNVLIAAGGLTAVSALAYMFFNLFTPPCFAAIGAMNAEMGSKKWLWGAIGIQFGVGYTLALLVNQIGSLIVYGKPAEGFVASIIILIAVVILLITLIKRNKYEGVEGINQSRQQKEIA
;
A
#
# COMPACT_ATOMS: atom_id res chain seq x y z
N MET A 1 -26.24 2.50 33.77
CA MET A 1 -26.66 1.86 32.49
C MET A 1 -25.56 2.01 31.47
N LYS A 2 -25.22 0.94 30.75
CA LYS A 2 -24.25 0.91 29.65
C LYS A 2 -24.98 0.75 28.32
N ILE A 3 -24.80 1.73 27.43
CA ILE A 3 -25.28 1.71 26.05
C ILE A 3 -24.11 1.40 25.13
N ALA A 4 -24.22 0.32 24.36
CA ALA A 4 -23.26 0.00 23.31
C ALA A 4 -23.70 0.67 21.99
N LEU A 5 -22.87 1.56 21.44
CA LEU A 5 -23.10 2.16 20.13
C LEU A 5 -22.31 1.37 19.08
N THR A 6 -23.01 0.73 18.15
CA THR A 6 -22.40 -0.05 17.07
C THR A 6 -23.06 0.25 15.73
N GLY A 7 -22.50 -0.28 14.65
CA GLY A 7 -23.02 -0.13 13.30
C GLY A 7 -21.92 -0.32 12.26
N ASN A 8 -22.27 -0.23 10.99
CA ASN A 8 -21.27 -0.36 9.95
C ASN A 8 -20.27 0.79 9.93
N PRO A 9 -19.03 0.56 9.45
CA PRO A 9 -18.14 1.63 9.06
C PRO A 9 -18.84 2.60 8.11
N ASN A 10 -18.63 3.90 8.34
CA ASN A 10 -19.24 5.02 7.59
C ASN A 10 -20.76 5.20 7.73
N SER A 11 -21.46 4.51 8.65
CA SER A 11 -22.89 4.75 8.91
C SER A 11 -23.16 6.08 9.64
N GLY A 12 -22.10 6.81 10.02
CA GLY A 12 -22.19 8.05 10.81
C GLY A 12 -22.11 7.81 12.33
N LYS A 13 -21.67 6.61 12.76
CA LYS A 13 -21.49 6.23 14.16
C LYS A 13 -20.67 7.24 14.98
N THR A 14 -19.49 7.65 14.51
CA THR A 14 -18.64 8.62 15.24
C THR A 14 -19.32 9.99 15.37
N THR A 15 -20.00 10.44 14.30
CA THR A 15 -20.79 11.69 14.34
C THR A 15 -21.92 11.58 15.34
N MET A 16 -22.61 10.44 15.38
CA MET A 16 -23.69 10.18 16.33
C MET A 16 -23.20 10.07 17.77
N PHE A 17 -22.06 9.42 18.00
CA PHE A 17 -21.41 9.36 19.30
C PHE A 17 -21.14 10.76 19.83
N ASN A 18 -20.51 11.62 19.03
CA ASN A 18 -20.22 13.01 19.40
C ASN A 18 -21.50 13.82 19.63
N ALA A 19 -22.55 13.59 18.83
CA ALA A 19 -23.82 14.27 19.01
C ALA A 19 -24.52 13.87 20.32
N LEU A 20 -24.42 12.59 20.72
CA LEU A 20 -24.99 12.05 21.96
C LEU A 20 -24.20 12.43 23.22
N THR A 21 -22.87 12.55 23.14
CA THR A 21 -22.00 12.69 24.33
C THR A 21 -21.35 14.07 24.45
N GLY A 22 -21.07 14.75 23.33
CA GLY A 22 -20.49 16.10 23.26
C GLY A 22 -19.01 16.15 23.61
N LYS A 23 -18.61 15.61 24.77
CA LYS A 23 -17.22 15.50 25.23
C LYS A 23 -16.86 14.03 25.46
N ILE A 24 -15.64 13.67 25.09
CA ILE A 24 -15.10 12.32 25.30
C ILE A 24 -14.46 12.29 26.69
N GLU A 25 -14.89 11.39 27.58
CA GLU A 25 -14.33 11.29 28.93
C GLU A 25 -13.09 10.40 28.98
N HIS A 26 -13.07 9.30 28.24
CA HIS A 26 -11.92 8.39 28.18
C HIS A 26 -11.65 7.93 26.74
N VAL A 27 -10.39 8.10 26.30
CA VAL A 27 -9.84 7.49 25.07
C VAL A 27 -8.72 6.54 25.51
N GLY A 28 -8.94 5.24 25.34
CA GLY A 28 -7.94 4.21 25.58
C GLY A 28 -7.81 3.29 24.37
N ASN A 29 -7.10 2.18 24.52
CA ASN A 29 -7.09 1.11 23.54
C ASN A 29 -7.88 -0.09 24.08
N TRP A 30 -8.55 -0.82 23.19
CA TRP A 30 -9.10 -2.13 23.53
C TRP A 30 -7.96 -3.10 23.90
N ALA A 31 -8.23 -4.03 24.82
CA ALA A 31 -7.18 -4.92 25.35
C ALA A 31 -6.51 -5.72 24.22
N GLY A 32 -5.18 -5.69 24.18
CA GLY A 32 -4.38 -6.47 23.21
C GLY A 32 -4.36 -5.95 21.76
N VAL A 33 -4.98 -4.80 21.46
CA VAL A 33 -5.09 -4.26 20.09
C VAL A 33 -4.91 -2.74 20.05
N THR A 34 -4.56 -2.20 18.89
CA THR A 34 -4.34 -0.74 18.68
C THR A 34 -5.62 0.03 18.34
N VAL A 35 -6.79 -0.54 18.62
CA VAL A 35 -8.08 0.08 18.28
C VAL A 35 -8.53 0.97 19.44
N GLU A 36 -8.91 2.21 19.14
CA GLU A 36 -9.36 3.17 20.16
C GLU A 36 -10.69 2.73 20.81
N LYS A 37 -10.74 2.70 22.14
CA LYS A 37 -11.95 2.56 22.98
C LYS A 37 -12.39 3.95 23.43
N LYS A 38 -13.59 4.38 23.02
CA LYS A 38 -14.18 5.67 23.42
C LYS A 38 -15.36 5.45 24.33
N VAL A 39 -15.31 6.09 25.49
CA VAL A 39 -16.36 6.01 26.51
C VAL A 39 -16.70 7.42 26.96
N ALA A 40 -17.99 7.74 27.04
CA ALA A 40 -18.45 9.03 27.52
C ALA A 40 -19.86 8.98 28.10
N LYS A 41 -20.18 9.93 28.98
CA LYS A 41 -21.54 10.11 29.52
C LYS A 41 -22.47 10.68 28.46
N LEU A 42 -23.71 10.20 28.46
CA LEU A 42 -24.78 10.78 27.65
C LEU A 42 -25.08 12.23 28.09
N LYS A 43 -25.26 13.16 27.14
CA LYS A 43 -25.60 14.56 27.44
C LYS A 43 -26.85 14.67 28.30
N SER A 44 -26.82 15.55 29.31
CA SER A 44 -27.91 15.72 30.29
C SER A 44 -29.23 16.20 29.67
N ASN A 45 -29.19 16.94 28.57
CA ASN A 45 -30.38 17.42 27.85
C ASN A 45 -31.10 16.32 27.03
N LEU A 46 -30.47 15.16 26.85
CA LEU A 46 -31.03 14.00 26.17
C LEU A 46 -31.61 12.95 27.15
N LYS A 47 -31.46 13.17 28.46
CA LYS A 47 -32.01 12.30 29.50
C LYS A 47 -33.39 12.78 29.93
N SER A 48 -34.34 11.86 30.09
CA SER A 48 -35.63 12.17 30.72
C SER A 48 -35.50 12.40 32.23
N ASN A 49 -34.53 11.74 32.88
CA ASN A 49 -34.20 11.92 34.30
C ASN A 49 -32.72 12.29 34.47
N LYS A 50 -32.43 13.46 35.07
CA LYS A 50 -31.06 13.99 35.19
C LYS A 50 -30.17 13.16 36.13
N SER A 51 -30.77 12.35 37.00
CA SER A 51 -30.09 11.53 38.02
C SER A 51 -29.52 10.20 37.49
N GLU A 52 -29.87 9.79 36.27
CA GLU A 52 -29.43 8.49 35.74
C GLU A 52 -28.04 8.57 35.09
N GLU A 53 -27.12 7.77 35.59
CA GLU A 53 -25.79 7.63 35.01
C GLU A 53 -25.83 6.63 33.83
N VAL A 54 -25.73 7.20 32.62
CA VAL A 54 -25.78 6.49 31.35
C VAL A 54 -24.45 6.68 30.65
N MET A 55 -23.71 5.58 30.50
CA MET A 55 -22.44 5.52 29.80
C MET A 55 -22.67 5.02 28.39
N VAL A 56 -22.14 5.73 27.39
CA VAL A 56 -22.14 5.30 25.99
C VAL A 56 -20.74 4.81 25.64
N VAL A 57 -20.64 3.57 25.18
CA VAL A 57 -19.40 2.96 24.70
C VAL A 57 -19.47 2.87 23.18
N ASP A 58 -18.49 3.48 22.50
CA ASP A 58 -18.36 3.38 21.05
C ASP A 58 -17.66 2.06 20.70
N LEU A 59 -18.36 1.17 20.01
CA LEU A 59 -17.78 -0.05 19.47
C LEU A 59 -17.17 0.20 18.10
N PRO A 60 -16.11 -0.55 17.71
CA PRO A 60 -15.59 -0.46 16.35
C PRO A 60 -16.68 -0.71 15.31
N GLY A 61 -16.55 -0.07 14.15
CA GLY A 61 -17.51 -0.32 13.07
C GLY A 61 -17.34 -1.73 12.52
N ALA A 62 -18.41 -2.53 12.51
CA ALA A 62 -18.39 -3.93 12.08
C ALA A 62 -19.38 -4.17 10.93
N TYR A 63 -19.08 -5.12 10.05
CA TYR A 63 -20.03 -5.60 9.02
C TYR A 63 -20.72 -6.89 9.44
N SER A 64 -20.08 -7.66 10.31
CA SER A 64 -20.60 -8.88 10.88
C SER A 64 -20.11 -9.07 12.31
N MET A 65 -20.75 -9.95 13.06
CA MET A 65 -20.29 -10.46 14.35
C MET A 65 -19.25 -11.58 14.20
N SER A 66 -18.85 -11.92 12.96
CA SER A 66 -17.84 -12.95 12.73
C SER A 66 -16.43 -12.37 12.92
N PRO A 67 -15.54 -13.04 13.66
CA PRO A 67 -14.25 -12.47 14.08
C PRO A 67 -13.20 -12.53 12.95
N PHE A 68 -13.48 -11.94 11.79
CA PHE A 68 -12.55 -11.93 10.65
C PHE A 68 -11.58 -10.74 10.69
N THR A 69 -11.97 -9.67 11.38
CA THR A 69 -11.14 -8.49 11.60
C THR A 69 -11.03 -8.20 13.09
N SER A 70 -9.96 -7.51 13.51
CA SER A 70 -9.80 -7.06 14.90
C SER A 70 -11.00 -6.22 15.36
N GLU A 71 -11.57 -5.40 14.48
CA GLU A 71 -12.79 -4.60 14.74
C GLU A 71 -14.00 -5.49 15.07
N GLU A 72 -14.20 -6.56 14.30
CA GLU A 72 -15.31 -7.50 14.50
C GLU A 72 -15.11 -8.40 15.73
N SER A 73 -13.88 -8.86 15.99
CA SER A 73 -13.55 -9.60 17.22
C SER A 73 -13.84 -8.77 18.46
N ILE A 74 -13.36 -7.52 18.52
CA ILE A 74 -13.64 -6.60 19.66
C ILE A 74 -15.14 -6.40 19.86
N THR A 75 -15.89 -6.24 18.77
CA THR A 75 -17.34 -6.03 18.84
C THR A 75 -18.04 -7.28 19.38
N SER A 76 -17.63 -8.47 18.93
CA SER A 76 -18.11 -9.76 19.45
C SER A 76 -17.76 -9.95 20.93
N ASP A 77 -16.50 -9.75 21.28
CA ASP A 77 -15.95 -10.01 22.62
C ASP A 77 -16.56 -9.04 23.63
N PHE A 78 -16.67 -7.75 23.30
CA PHE A 78 -17.32 -6.78 24.17
C PHE A 78 -18.77 -7.13 24.48
N VAL A 79 -19.54 -7.53 23.45
CA VAL A 79 -20.95 -7.86 23.66
C VAL A 79 -21.11 -9.10 24.55
N LYS A 80 -20.19 -10.06 24.46
CA LYS A 80 -20.18 -11.28 25.30
C LYS A 80 -19.66 -11.06 26.72
N GLU A 81 -18.60 -10.26 26.88
CA GLU A 81 -17.89 -10.10 28.15
C GLU A 81 -18.44 -8.96 29.01
N GLU A 82 -18.79 -7.82 28.39
CA GLU A 82 -19.19 -6.61 29.13
C GLU A 82 -20.71 -6.46 29.31
N ASN A 83 -21.52 -7.34 28.69
CA ASN A 83 -22.98 -7.45 28.81
C ASN A 83 -23.70 -6.08 28.85
N PRO A 84 -23.76 -5.35 27.72
CA PRO A 84 -24.42 -4.04 27.68
C PRO A 84 -25.93 -4.17 27.92
N ASP A 85 -26.52 -3.15 28.57
CA ASP A 85 -27.97 -3.14 28.87
C ASP A 85 -28.82 -2.95 27.59
N VAL A 86 -28.29 -2.20 26.63
CA VAL A 86 -28.94 -1.91 25.34
C VAL A 86 -27.91 -1.59 24.26
N ILE A 87 -28.22 -1.99 23.03
CA ILE A 87 -27.43 -1.69 21.84
C ILE A 87 -28.16 -0.62 21.02
N ILE A 88 -27.49 0.50 20.76
CA ILE A 88 -27.90 1.42 19.69
C ILE A 88 -27.15 1.01 18.42
N ASN A 89 -27.90 0.54 17.44
CA ASN A 89 -27.37 0.14 16.14
C ASN A 89 -27.58 1.27 15.11
N VAL A 90 -26.49 1.90 14.67
CA VAL A 90 -26.49 2.99 13.70
C VAL A 90 -26.51 2.42 12.27
N VAL A 91 -27.70 2.48 11.67
CA VAL A 91 -28.01 1.96 10.33
C VAL A 91 -28.00 3.10 9.33
N ASP A 92 -27.28 2.95 8.21
CA ASP A 92 -27.28 3.94 7.13
C ASP A 92 -28.57 3.82 6.32
N ALA A 93 -29.44 4.82 6.41
CA ALA A 93 -30.71 4.83 5.70
C ALA A 93 -30.56 4.84 4.16
N SER A 94 -29.42 5.33 3.64
CA SER A 94 -29.13 5.32 2.20
C SER A 94 -28.71 3.95 1.67
N ASN A 95 -28.26 3.05 2.55
CA ASN A 95 -27.82 1.70 2.21
C ASN A 95 -28.39 0.65 3.18
N LEU A 96 -29.72 0.63 3.28
CA LEU A 96 -30.45 -0.12 4.29
C LEU A 96 -30.15 -1.62 4.26
N ASN A 97 -30.04 -2.20 3.07
CA ASN A 97 -29.81 -3.64 2.86
C ASN A 97 -28.50 -4.11 3.52
N ARG A 98 -27.42 -3.35 3.29
CA ARG A 98 -26.12 -3.68 3.89
C ARG A 98 -26.15 -3.55 5.41
N SER A 99 -26.81 -2.51 5.93
CA SER A 99 -26.85 -2.26 7.36
C SER A 99 -27.77 -3.19 8.14
N LEU A 100 -28.86 -3.64 7.53
CA LEU A 100 -29.75 -4.60 8.14
C LEU A 100 -29.12 -6.00 8.25
N PHE A 101 -28.15 -6.36 7.41
CA PHE A 101 -27.40 -7.61 7.57
C PHE A 101 -26.75 -7.70 8.96
N PHE A 102 -25.96 -6.69 9.34
CA PHE A 102 -25.36 -6.65 10.68
C PHE A 102 -26.41 -6.58 11.79
N THR A 103 -27.51 -5.86 11.54
CA THR A 103 -28.64 -5.74 12.47
C THR A 103 -29.24 -7.10 12.82
N THR A 104 -29.40 -8.00 11.84
CA THR A 104 -29.96 -9.34 12.09
C THR A 104 -29.14 -10.14 13.11
N GLN A 105 -27.82 -10.03 13.07
CA GLN A 105 -26.93 -10.71 14.02
C GLN A 105 -27.00 -10.09 15.41
N LEU A 106 -27.15 -8.77 15.52
CA LEU A 106 -27.30 -8.10 16.82
C LEU A 106 -28.63 -8.47 17.50
N LEU A 107 -29.71 -8.63 16.73
CA LEU A 107 -31.02 -9.01 17.26
C LEU A 107 -31.03 -10.41 17.88
N GLU A 108 -30.19 -11.32 17.38
CA GLU A 108 -30.06 -12.70 17.87
C GLU A 108 -29.26 -12.83 19.17
N LEU A 109 -28.60 -11.76 19.62
CA LEU A 109 -27.82 -11.78 20.87
C LEU A 109 -28.71 -11.76 22.13
N GLY A 110 -30.02 -11.55 21.97
CA GLY A 110 -30.96 -11.45 23.09
C GLY A 110 -30.85 -10.13 23.88
N ILE A 111 -29.95 -9.22 23.49
CA ILE A 111 -29.78 -7.90 24.12
C ILE A 111 -30.73 -6.90 23.45
N PRO A 112 -31.44 -6.05 24.21
CA PRO A 112 -32.31 -5.01 23.65
C PRO A 112 -31.59 -4.16 22.57
N VAL A 113 -32.18 -4.04 21.39
CA VAL A 113 -31.61 -3.27 20.27
C VAL A 113 -32.55 -2.14 19.86
N VAL A 114 -32.00 -0.94 19.71
CA VAL A 114 -32.67 0.23 19.12
C VAL A 114 -31.91 0.63 17.87
N VAL A 115 -32.61 0.66 16.73
CA VAL A 115 -32.06 1.06 15.44
C VAL A 115 -32.13 2.58 15.28
N ALA A 116 -30.98 3.21 15.17
CA ALA A 116 -30.85 4.60 14.74
C ALA A 116 -30.72 4.64 13.21
N LEU A 117 -31.82 4.94 12.51
CA LEU A 117 -31.86 5.04 11.06
C LEU A 117 -31.28 6.39 10.64
N ASN A 118 -29.96 6.42 10.45
CA ASN A 118 -29.14 7.63 10.31
C ASN A 118 -29.00 8.09 8.85
N LYS A 119 -28.54 9.33 8.65
CA LYS A 119 -28.47 10.02 7.34
C LYS A 119 -29.82 10.18 6.65
N TYR A 120 -30.89 10.26 7.44
CA TYR A 120 -32.25 10.37 6.91
C TYR A 120 -32.48 11.67 6.10
N ASP A 121 -31.66 12.70 6.33
CA ASP A 121 -31.65 13.92 5.53
C ASP A 121 -31.16 13.70 4.08
N MET A 122 -30.25 12.75 3.84
CA MET A 122 -29.82 12.35 2.49
C MET A 122 -30.91 11.54 1.78
N VAL A 123 -31.58 10.65 2.53
CA VAL A 123 -32.72 9.87 2.04
C VAL A 123 -33.85 10.78 1.58
N LYS A 124 -34.21 11.81 2.37
CA LYS A 124 -35.20 12.82 1.97
C LYS A 124 -34.81 13.57 0.70
N ARG A 125 -33.52 13.90 0.49
CA ARG A 125 -33.02 14.58 -0.72
C ARG A 125 -33.01 13.70 -1.96
N SER A 126 -32.74 12.40 -1.81
CA SER A 126 -32.68 11.44 -2.92
C SER A 126 -34.05 10.94 -3.39
N GLY A 127 -35.13 11.28 -2.67
CA GLY A 127 -36.49 10.83 -2.98
C GLY A 127 -36.77 9.37 -2.61
N LEU A 128 -35.92 8.78 -1.76
CA LEU A 128 -36.17 7.49 -1.12
C LEU A 128 -37.10 7.69 0.08
N ILE A 129 -38.15 6.89 0.20
CA ILE A 129 -39.06 6.87 1.34
C ILE A 129 -38.93 5.51 2.01
N ILE A 130 -38.72 5.49 3.33
CA ILE A 130 -38.63 4.25 4.11
C ILE A 130 -39.86 4.21 5.04
N ASP A 131 -40.63 3.13 4.96
CA ASP A 131 -41.74 2.86 5.86
C ASP A 131 -41.21 2.38 7.22
N VAL A 132 -40.93 3.34 8.11
CA VAL A 132 -40.38 3.10 9.45
C VAL A 132 -41.32 2.26 10.34
N PRO A 133 -42.64 2.52 10.41
CA PRO A 133 -43.56 1.65 11.15
C PRO A 133 -43.51 0.19 10.70
N ARG A 134 -43.47 -0.05 9.38
CA ARG A 134 -43.37 -1.40 8.84
C ARG A 134 -42.01 -2.04 9.14
N LEU A 135 -40.92 -1.28 9.05
CA LEU A 135 -39.57 -1.76 9.39
C LEU A 135 -39.46 -2.17 10.85
N LYS A 136 -40.03 -1.36 11.76
CA LYS A 136 -40.13 -1.65 13.20
C LYS A 136 -40.84 -2.98 13.47
N ASN A 137 -41.97 -3.23 12.80
CA ASN A 137 -42.72 -4.48 12.94
C ASN A 137 -41.96 -5.70 12.38
N LEU A 138 -41.25 -5.55 11.25
CA LEU A 138 -40.51 -6.65 10.62
C LEU A 138 -39.23 -7.04 11.37
N LEU A 139 -38.54 -6.08 11.99
CA LEU A 139 -37.34 -6.32 12.78
C LEU A 139 -37.62 -6.66 14.24
N ASN A 140 -38.87 -6.46 14.69
CA ASN A 140 -39.28 -6.60 16.09
C ASN A 140 -38.47 -5.72 17.08
N CYS A 141 -37.99 -4.56 16.63
CA CYS A 141 -37.18 -3.63 17.43
C CYS A 141 -37.58 -2.17 17.18
N GLN A 142 -37.24 -1.24 18.08
CA GLN A 142 -37.47 0.19 17.80
C GLN A 142 -36.59 0.67 16.66
N VAL A 143 -37.16 1.51 15.80
CA VAL A 143 -36.47 2.15 14.68
C VAL A 143 -36.79 3.64 14.73
N ILE A 144 -35.76 4.48 14.82
CA ILE A 144 -35.91 5.93 15.01
C ILE A 144 -35.16 6.65 13.90
N GLU A 145 -35.84 7.58 13.24
CA GLU A 145 -35.25 8.42 12.19
C GLU A 145 -34.25 9.40 12.81
N THR A 146 -33.03 9.41 12.31
CA THR A 146 -31.98 10.27 12.86
C THR A 146 -31.15 10.94 11.77
N SER A 147 -30.63 12.13 12.10
CA SER A 147 -29.55 12.76 11.35
C SER A 147 -28.55 13.29 12.35
N ALA A 148 -27.43 12.58 12.49
CA ALA A 148 -26.35 13.00 13.39
C ALA A 148 -25.77 14.37 13.00
N LEU A 149 -25.76 14.71 11.70
CA LEU A 149 -25.25 15.99 11.21
C LEU A 149 -26.15 17.17 11.57
N LYS A 150 -27.48 16.98 11.52
CA LYS A 150 -28.48 18.00 11.86
C LYS A 150 -28.95 17.93 13.32
N GLU A 151 -28.37 17.02 14.10
CA GLU A 151 -28.79 16.69 15.47
C GLU A 151 -30.29 16.38 15.64
N SER A 152 -30.95 15.86 14.60
CA SER A 152 -32.39 15.55 14.62
C SER A 152 -32.65 14.10 15.05
N GLY A 153 -33.67 13.86 15.88
CA GLY A 153 -34.09 12.53 16.35
C GLY A 153 -33.27 11.96 17.51
N LEU A 154 -32.24 12.67 17.98
CA LEU A 154 -31.33 12.18 19.04
C LEU A 154 -32.00 12.00 20.41
N LYS A 155 -32.94 12.90 20.76
CA LYS A 155 -33.65 12.83 22.04
C LYS A 155 -34.56 11.60 22.09
N GLU A 156 -35.32 11.36 21.02
CA GLU A 156 -36.19 10.20 20.88
C GLU A 156 -35.38 8.89 20.90
N LEU A 157 -34.24 8.87 20.22
CA LEU A 157 -33.30 7.75 20.25
C LEU A 157 -32.80 7.43 21.66
N ALA A 158 -32.31 8.45 22.36
CA ALA A 158 -31.78 8.30 23.72
C ALA A 158 -32.85 7.83 24.70
N THR A 159 -34.04 8.44 24.69
CA THR A 159 -35.15 8.05 25.56
C THR A 159 -35.58 6.60 25.29
N SER A 160 -35.71 6.21 24.02
CA SER A 160 -36.10 4.84 23.65
C SER A 160 -35.06 3.79 24.05
N ALA A 161 -33.76 4.11 23.92
CA ALA A 161 -32.69 3.23 24.36
C ALA A 161 -32.71 3.03 25.88
N ILE A 162 -32.91 4.11 26.66
CA ILE A 162 -33.01 4.03 28.12
C ILE A 162 -34.23 3.21 28.56
N GLU A 163 -35.37 3.36 27.88
CA GLU A 163 -36.57 2.56 28.19
C GLU A 163 -36.38 1.09 27.85
N TYR A 164 -35.78 0.77 26.70
CA TYR A 164 -35.54 -0.62 26.29
C TYR A 164 -34.49 -1.32 27.15
N GLY A 165 -33.42 -0.62 27.54
CA GLY A 165 -32.40 -1.18 28.44
C GLY A 165 -32.90 -1.47 29.85
N LYS A 166 -34.05 -0.91 30.27
CA LYS A 166 -34.68 -1.22 31.56
C LYS A 166 -35.62 -2.42 31.52
N ARG A 167 -35.99 -2.92 30.33
CA ARG A 167 -36.94 -4.04 30.19
C ARG A 167 -36.26 -5.34 30.64
N LYS A 168 -36.95 -6.11 31.48
CA LYS A 168 -36.49 -7.43 31.96
C LYS A 168 -36.73 -8.58 30.97
N GLY A 169 -37.07 -8.28 29.73
CA GLY A 169 -37.20 -9.27 28.65
C GLY A 169 -36.19 -8.92 27.56
N GLY A 170 -35.33 -9.87 27.20
CA GLY A 170 -34.36 -9.71 26.13
C GLY A 170 -35.02 -9.42 24.77
N GLN A 171 -34.21 -9.02 23.80
CA GLN A 171 -34.67 -8.83 22.42
C GLN A 171 -35.10 -10.17 21.82
N VAL A 172 -36.34 -10.24 21.33
CA VAL A 172 -36.80 -11.40 20.56
C VAL A 172 -36.46 -11.15 19.09
N ALA A 173 -35.52 -11.94 18.55
CA ALA A 173 -35.13 -11.87 17.15
C ALA A 173 -36.29 -12.32 16.23
N PRO A 174 -36.42 -11.73 15.03
CA PRO A 174 -37.28 -12.32 14.01
C PRO A 174 -36.74 -13.69 13.59
N LYS A 175 -37.62 -14.63 13.22
CA LYS A 175 -37.22 -15.95 12.71
C LYS A 175 -36.51 -15.80 11.36
N ILE A 176 -35.18 -15.86 11.37
CA ILE A 176 -34.32 -15.71 10.19
C ILE A 176 -33.72 -17.06 9.75
N VAL A 177 -33.33 -17.87 10.71
CA VAL A 177 -32.75 -19.21 10.54
C VAL A 177 -33.63 -20.19 11.33
N GLU A 178 -33.75 -21.44 10.86
CA GLU A 178 -34.48 -22.49 11.59
C GLU A 178 -33.85 -22.73 12.98
N ASP A 179 -34.71 -22.97 13.99
CA ASP A 179 -34.33 -23.00 15.41
C ASP A 179 -33.24 -24.07 15.73
N ASP A 180 -33.04 -25.08 14.87
CA ASP A 180 -32.06 -26.18 15.02
C ASP A 180 -30.79 -26.06 14.14
N PHE A 181 -30.54 -24.91 13.49
CA PHE A 181 -29.41 -24.78 12.55
C PHE A 181 -28.07 -24.47 13.26
N GLU A 182 -27.28 -25.51 13.54
CA GLU A 182 -25.92 -25.37 14.05
C GLU A 182 -24.88 -25.15 12.93
N ILE A 183 -24.04 -24.13 13.07
CA ILE A 183 -22.93 -23.85 12.14
C ILE A 183 -21.77 -24.79 12.46
N LYS A 184 -21.68 -25.93 11.77
CA LYS A 184 -20.61 -26.92 11.96
C LYS A 184 -19.45 -26.73 10.99
N ASN A 185 -19.76 -26.42 9.73
CA ASN A 185 -18.77 -26.28 8.67
C ASN A 185 -18.90 -24.95 7.91
N LYS A 186 -17.90 -24.66 7.07
CA LYS A 186 -17.87 -23.47 6.21
C LYS A 186 -19.09 -23.37 5.28
N ALA A 187 -19.57 -24.51 4.77
CA ALA A 187 -20.76 -24.55 3.92
C ALA A 187 -22.04 -24.12 4.68
N ASP A 188 -22.12 -24.42 5.98
CA ASP A 188 -23.26 -24.08 6.83
C ASP A 188 -23.28 -22.58 7.14
N ALA A 189 -22.11 -21.99 7.39
CA ALA A 189 -21.96 -20.54 7.54
C ALA A 189 -22.39 -19.79 6.26
N GLU A 190 -21.95 -20.25 5.09
CA GLU A 190 -22.36 -19.68 3.80
C GLU A 190 -23.87 -19.82 3.55
N LYS A 191 -24.49 -20.90 4.01
CA LYS A 191 -25.94 -21.11 3.92
C LYS A 191 -26.69 -20.15 4.85
N SER A 192 -26.23 -19.98 6.09
CA SER A 192 -26.78 -19.02 7.06
C SER A 192 -26.73 -17.59 6.53
N ASP A 193 -25.57 -17.17 5.99
CA ASP A 193 -25.41 -15.84 5.41
C ASP A 193 -26.34 -15.62 4.22
N LYS A 194 -26.51 -16.62 3.33
CA LYS A 194 -27.47 -16.53 2.23
C LYS A 194 -28.91 -16.36 2.72
N MET A 195 -29.30 -17.08 3.78
CA MET A 195 -30.64 -16.94 4.37
C MET A 195 -30.85 -15.53 4.94
N ARG A 196 -29.86 -14.98 5.66
CA ARG A 196 -29.87 -13.60 6.15
C ARG A 196 -29.97 -12.58 5.01
N PHE A 197 -29.16 -12.73 3.97
CA PHE A 197 -29.24 -11.86 2.79
C PHE A 197 -30.62 -11.89 2.14
N ASN A 198 -31.23 -13.06 2.01
CA ASN A 198 -32.58 -13.20 1.45
C ASN A 198 -33.64 -12.53 2.34
N PHE A 199 -33.55 -12.72 3.66
CA PHE A 199 -34.44 -12.07 4.62
C PHE A 199 -34.34 -10.55 4.56
N VAL A 200 -33.12 -10.01 4.57
CA VAL A 200 -32.89 -8.57 4.50
C VAL A 200 -33.33 -7.98 3.16
N ASN A 201 -33.08 -8.67 2.04
CA ASN A 201 -33.60 -8.31 0.72
C ASN A 201 -35.13 -8.25 0.70
N ALA A 202 -35.80 -9.20 1.37
CA ALA A 202 -37.25 -9.25 1.46
C ALA A 202 -37.82 -8.09 2.31
N ILE A 203 -37.18 -7.75 3.43
CA ILE A 203 -37.56 -6.59 4.25
C ILE A 203 -37.38 -5.30 3.48
N THR A 204 -36.18 -5.05 2.95
CA THR A 204 -35.86 -3.81 2.22
C THR A 204 -36.81 -3.58 1.06
N LYS A 205 -37.15 -4.62 0.30
CA LYS A 205 -38.14 -4.52 -0.80
C LYS A 205 -39.56 -4.15 -0.32
N LYS A 206 -39.94 -4.50 0.91
CA LYS A 206 -41.25 -4.19 1.49
C LYS A 206 -41.32 -2.79 2.11
N VAL A 207 -40.19 -2.25 2.59
CA VAL A 207 -40.15 -0.97 3.32
C VAL A 207 -39.63 0.19 2.48
N GLU A 208 -38.83 -0.05 1.45
CA GLU A 208 -38.32 1.00 0.58
C GLU A 208 -39.30 1.31 -0.56
N VAL A 209 -39.79 2.53 -0.58
CA VAL A 209 -40.51 3.10 -1.72
C VAL A 209 -39.59 4.12 -2.40
N ARG A 210 -39.02 3.74 -3.55
CA ARG A 210 -38.11 4.62 -4.30
C ARG A 210 -38.90 5.44 -5.33
N LYS A 211 -38.85 6.78 -5.28
CA LYS A 211 -39.41 7.63 -6.36
C LYS A 211 -38.71 7.39 -7.70
N VAL A 212 -37.42 7.07 -7.67
CA VAL A 212 -36.63 6.72 -8.85
C VAL A 212 -36.46 5.20 -8.87
N LYS A 213 -37.02 4.52 -9.88
CA LYS A 213 -36.81 3.09 -10.09
C LYS A 213 -35.31 2.85 -10.36
N SER A 214 -34.75 1.78 -9.77
CA SER A 214 -33.40 1.27 -10.05
C SER A 214 -33.18 0.86 -11.52
N SER A 215 -34.21 0.94 -12.37
CA SER A 215 -34.15 0.74 -13.81
C SER A 215 -33.59 1.94 -14.58
N ASN A 216 -33.53 3.13 -13.98
CA ASN A 216 -33.00 4.31 -14.67
C ASN A 216 -31.48 4.36 -14.52
N VAL A 217 -30.79 4.01 -15.59
CA VAL A 217 -29.32 4.00 -15.68
C VAL A 217 -28.80 5.44 -15.59
N THR A 218 -28.07 5.76 -14.53
CA THR A 218 -27.44 7.08 -14.36
C THR A 218 -26.23 7.24 -15.28
N ILE A 219 -25.74 8.47 -15.46
CA ILE A 219 -24.50 8.73 -16.22
C ILE A 219 -23.32 7.98 -15.59
N ALA A 220 -23.29 7.91 -14.25
CA ALA A 220 -22.32 7.13 -13.49
C ALA A 220 -22.39 5.64 -13.84
N ASP A 221 -23.60 5.05 -13.89
CA ASP A 221 -23.78 3.64 -14.24
C ASP A 221 -23.33 3.34 -15.69
N LYS A 222 -23.55 4.28 -16.62
CA LYS A 222 -23.05 4.16 -18.01
C LYS A 222 -21.52 4.18 -18.05
N ALA A 223 -20.90 5.09 -17.31
CA ALA A 223 -19.45 5.19 -17.21
C ALA A 223 -18.84 3.94 -16.56
N ASP A 224 -19.41 3.45 -15.46
CA ASP A 224 -18.97 2.25 -14.76
C ASP A 224 -19.10 0.99 -15.65
N ARG A 225 -20.11 0.91 -16.52
CA ARG A 225 -20.22 -0.20 -17.49
C ARG A 225 -19.03 -0.29 -18.45
N ILE A 226 -18.35 0.82 -18.72
CA ILE A 226 -17.14 0.87 -19.57
C ILE A 226 -15.88 0.75 -18.69
N ILE A 227 -15.75 1.62 -17.69
CA ILE A 227 -14.56 1.76 -16.84
C ILE A 227 -14.35 0.55 -15.93
N ALA A 228 -15.42 0.03 -15.31
CA ALA A 228 -15.37 -1.15 -14.47
C ALA A 228 -15.61 -2.46 -15.26
N HIS A 229 -15.59 -2.39 -16.59
CA HIS A 229 -15.77 -3.58 -17.42
C HIS A 229 -14.64 -4.58 -17.20
N LYS A 230 -15.00 -5.88 -17.25
CA LYS A 230 -14.07 -6.99 -17.01
C LYS A 230 -12.82 -7.01 -17.90
N TRP A 231 -12.94 -6.57 -19.15
CA TRP A 231 -11.84 -6.58 -20.12
C TRP A 231 -11.42 -5.17 -20.55
N LEU A 232 -12.37 -4.22 -20.62
CA LEU A 232 -12.06 -2.86 -21.09
C LEU A 232 -11.50 -1.99 -19.95
N GLY A 233 -11.78 -2.32 -18.68
CA GLY A 233 -11.27 -1.56 -17.55
C GLY A 233 -9.74 -1.58 -17.44
N ILE A 234 -9.08 -2.68 -17.82
CA ILE A 234 -7.61 -2.80 -17.71
C ILE A 234 -6.90 -1.93 -18.78
N PRO A 235 -7.27 -1.98 -20.08
CA PRO A 235 -6.69 -1.07 -21.08
C PRO A 235 -6.97 0.41 -20.78
N ILE A 236 -8.20 0.75 -20.38
CA ILE A 236 -8.55 2.14 -20.03
C ILE A 236 -7.69 2.62 -18.86
N PHE A 237 -7.50 1.76 -17.86
CA PHE A 237 -6.61 2.05 -16.74
C PHE A 237 -5.16 2.23 -17.17
N GLY A 238 -4.65 1.37 -18.05
CA GLY A 238 -3.31 1.52 -18.62
C GLY A 238 -3.14 2.85 -19.37
N LEU A 239 -4.14 3.26 -20.16
CA LEU A 239 -4.12 4.52 -20.90
C LEU A 239 -4.13 5.74 -19.98
N ILE A 240 -4.98 5.73 -18.94
CA ILE A 240 -5.03 6.82 -17.96
C ILE A 240 -3.72 6.91 -17.19
N LEU A 241 -3.15 5.79 -16.75
CA LEU A 241 -1.84 5.81 -16.09
C LEU A 241 -0.73 6.26 -17.03
N TRP A 242 -0.72 5.83 -18.28
CA TRP A 242 0.22 6.31 -19.28
C TRP A 242 0.13 7.84 -19.43
N ALA A 243 -1.07 8.41 -19.50
CA ALA A 243 -1.25 9.85 -19.57
C ALA A 243 -0.73 10.57 -18.30
N VAL A 244 -1.02 10.02 -17.11
CA VAL A 244 -0.51 10.57 -15.84
C VAL A 244 1.02 10.58 -15.81
N PHE A 245 1.65 9.48 -16.20
CA PHE A 245 3.12 9.38 -16.21
C PHE A 245 3.76 10.19 -17.33
N TYR A 246 3.14 10.28 -18.50
CA TYR A 246 3.63 11.12 -19.58
C TYR A 246 3.66 12.60 -19.15
N ILE A 247 2.56 13.07 -18.55
CA ILE A 247 2.47 14.43 -18.02
C ILE A 247 3.51 14.64 -16.91
N SER A 248 3.63 13.71 -15.96
CA SER A 248 4.51 13.90 -14.80
C SER A 248 5.99 13.67 -15.08
N GLN A 249 6.37 12.74 -15.96
CA GLN A 249 7.76 12.30 -16.15
C GLN A 249 8.38 12.79 -17.46
N THR A 250 7.59 13.12 -18.47
CA THR A 250 8.12 13.51 -19.79
C THR A 250 7.85 14.97 -20.12
N TRP A 251 6.75 15.53 -19.61
CA TRP A 251 6.33 16.89 -19.97
C TRP A 251 6.48 17.91 -18.83
N LEU A 252 5.56 17.93 -17.87
CA LEU A 252 5.48 18.99 -16.87
C LEU A 252 6.52 18.82 -15.74
N GLY A 253 6.79 17.60 -15.30
CA GLY A 253 7.76 17.37 -14.21
C GLY A 253 9.18 17.77 -14.57
N PRO A 254 9.77 17.28 -15.68
CA PRO A 254 11.12 17.68 -16.10
C PRO A 254 11.25 19.18 -16.37
N LEU A 255 10.20 19.81 -16.93
CA LEU A 255 10.18 21.26 -17.13
C LEU A 255 10.36 22.00 -15.80
N LEU A 256 9.62 21.60 -14.75
CA LEU A 256 9.73 22.21 -13.42
C LEU A 256 11.04 21.86 -12.72
N ALA A 257 11.57 20.65 -12.93
CA ALA A 257 12.86 20.23 -12.38
C ALA A 257 14.02 21.04 -12.97
N GLY A 258 14.04 21.24 -14.28
CA GLY A 258 15.09 22.01 -14.94
C GLY A 258 15.25 23.43 -14.38
N TYR A 259 14.14 24.12 -14.07
CA TYR A 259 14.20 25.43 -13.42
C TYR A 259 14.84 25.40 -12.04
N LEU A 260 14.61 24.34 -11.25
CA LEU A 260 15.23 24.20 -9.94
C LEU A 260 16.69 23.78 -10.04
N GLU A 261 17.02 22.89 -10.97
CA GLU A 261 18.39 22.43 -11.24
C GLU A 261 19.28 23.59 -11.65
N THR A 262 18.85 24.44 -12.61
CA THR A 262 19.58 25.66 -12.99
C THR A 262 19.78 26.62 -11.80
N GLY A 263 18.78 26.72 -10.91
CA GLY A 263 18.91 27.53 -9.69
C GLY A 263 19.96 26.97 -8.72
N ILE A 264 20.07 25.65 -8.62
CA ILE A 264 21.05 24.97 -7.77
C ILE A 264 22.45 25.06 -8.37
N GLU A 265 22.59 24.93 -9.70
CA GLU A 265 23.87 25.14 -10.40
C GLU A 265 24.41 26.56 -10.18
N MET A 266 23.55 27.57 -10.30
CA MET A 266 23.94 28.95 -10.03
C MET A 266 24.44 29.14 -8.59
N LEU A 267 23.76 28.52 -7.63
CA LEU A 267 24.18 28.53 -6.22
C LEU A 267 25.51 27.80 -6.03
N SER A 268 25.67 26.62 -6.65
CA SER A 268 26.88 25.80 -6.59
C SER A 268 28.09 26.57 -7.09
N ASN A 269 27.98 27.20 -8.26
CA ASN A 269 29.04 28.01 -8.87
C ASN A 269 29.38 29.24 -8.03
N THR A 270 28.37 29.88 -7.43
CA THR A 270 28.58 31.05 -6.55
C THR A 270 29.33 30.65 -5.28
N VAL A 271 28.98 29.51 -4.68
CA VAL A 271 29.63 29.01 -3.46
C VAL A 271 31.05 28.53 -3.76
N SER A 272 31.26 27.82 -4.88
CA SER A 272 32.58 27.39 -5.32
C SER A 272 33.54 28.58 -5.52
N GLY A 273 33.12 29.60 -6.29
CA GLY A 273 33.93 30.80 -6.49
C GLY A 273 34.21 31.58 -5.19
N ALA A 274 33.25 31.60 -4.25
CA ALA A 274 33.47 32.22 -2.94
C ALA A 274 34.48 31.44 -2.09
N LEU A 275 34.42 30.11 -2.07
CA LEU A 275 35.33 29.24 -1.32
C LEU A 275 36.76 29.27 -1.87
N GLU A 276 36.93 29.33 -3.20
CA GLU A 276 38.21 29.51 -3.85
C GLU A 276 38.83 30.87 -3.52
N SER A 277 38.03 31.93 -3.54
CA SER A 277 38.49 33.28 -3.17
C SER A 277 38.91 33.40 -1.71
N ALA A 278 38.39 32.54 -0.83
CA ALA A 278 38.74 32.47 0.58
C ALA A 278 40.01 31.64 0.88
N GLY A 279 40.64 31.03 -0.14
CA GLY A 279 41.84 30.21 0.03
C GLY A 279 41.59 28.88 0.74
N THR A 280 40.37 28.34 0.61
CA THR A 280 39.98 27.09 1.29
C THR A 280 40.67 25.88 0.65
N ASN A 281 40.96 24.84 1.45
CA ASN A 281 41.52 23.57 0.95
C ASN A 281 40.54 22.90 -0.04
N ASP A 282 41.07 22.32 -1.12
CA ASP A 282 40.35 21.55 -2.14
C ASP A 282 39.40 20.50 -1.54
N PHE A 283 39.77 19.89 -0.41
CA PHE A 283 38.92 18.97 0.35
C PHE A 283 37.58 19.61 0.76
N LEU A 284 37.64 20.80 1.34
CA LEU A 284 36.47 21.51 1.87
C LEU A 284 35.59 22.03 0.73
N ASN A 285 36.21 22.46 -0.37
CA ASN A 285 35.49 22.88 -1.57
C ASN A 285 34.69 21.70 -2.15
N ALA A 286 35.36 20.58 -2.44
CA ALA A 286 34.73 19.39 -3.01
C ALA A 286 33.63 18.80 -2.08
N LEU A 287 33.86 18.79 -0.75
CA LEU A 287 32.85 18.29 0.19
C LEU A 287 31.60 19.18 0.26
N ILE A 288 31.76 20.51 0.24
CA ILE A 288 30.63 21.44 0.36
C ILE A 288 29.87 21.53 -0.96
N VAL A 289 30.58 21.68 -2.08
CA VAL A 289 30.00 21.90 -3.41
C VAL A 289 29.46 20.58 -3.96
N ASP A 290 30.30 19.57 -4.15
CA ASP A 290 29.87 18.31 -4.77
C ASP A 290 29.16 17.37 -3.77
N GLY A 291 29.66 17.30 -2.54
CA GLY A 291 29.10 16.43 -1.51
C GLY A 291 27.75 16.90 -0.95
N ILE A 292 27.70 18.13 -0.44
CA ILE A 292 26.50 18.67 0.24
C ILE A 292 25.55 19.35 -0.76
N ILE A 293 26.00 20.35 -1.52
CA ILE A 293 25.13 21.10 -2.44
C ILE A 293 24.66 20.18 -3.58
N GLY A 294 25.56 19.40 -4.18
CA GLY A 294 25.19 18.37 -5.17
C GLY A 294 24.23 17.32 -4.60
N GLY A 295 24.47 16.86 -3.36
CA GLY A 295 23.59 15.93 -2.65
C GLY A 295 22.18 16.49 -2.41
N VAL A 296 22.06 17.75 -1.99
CA VAL A 296 20.77 18.46 -1.87
C VAL A 296 20.13 18.67 -3.24
N GLY A 297 20.95 19.01 -4.24
CA GLY A 297 20.56 19.20 -5.63
C GLY A 297 19.82 17.99 -6.19
N ALA A 298 20.38 16.80 -6.02
CA ALA A 298 19.75 15.54 -6.45
C ALA A 298 18.36 15.32 -5.82
N VAL A 299 18.20 15.64 -4.53
CA VAL A 299 16.91 15.50 -3.83
C VAL A 299 15.87 16.50 -4.35
N ILE A 300 16.28 17.74 -4.58
CA ILE A 300 15.39 18.83 -5.01
C ILE A 300 15.04 18.69 -6.50
N GLY A 301 15.97 18.25 -7.36
CA GLY A 301 15.73 18.03 -8.78
C GLY A 301 14.65 16.98 -9.04
N PHE A 302 14.60 15.91 -8.24
CA PHE A 302 13.57 14.87 -8.38
C PHE A 302 12.20 15.26 -7.81
N LEU A 303 12.13 16.27 -6.95
CA LEU A 303 10.93 16.63 -6.19
C LEU A 303 9.74 17.06 -7.09
N PRO A 304 9.90 17.92 -8.13
CA PRO A 304 8.79 18.34 -8.99
C PRO A 304 8.11 17.20 -9.73
N LEU A 305 8.88 16.20 -10.19
CA LEU A 305 8.35 15.05 -10.92
C LEU A 305 7.39 14.26 -10.02
N ILE A 306 7.80 14.01 -8.77
CA ILE A 306 6.96 13.35 -7.77
C ILE A 306 5.73 14.21 -7.42
N MET A 307 5.90 15.52 -7.27
CA MET A 307 4.81 16.44 -6.92
C MET A 307 3.70 16.44 -7.98
N VAL A 308 4.06 16.61 -9.26
CA VAL A 308 3.09 16.55 -10.36
C VAL A 308 2.39 15.19 -10.39
N LEU A 309 3.13 14.10 -10.18
CA LEU A 309 2.54 12.77 -10.14
C LEU A 309 1.53 12.63 -8.99
N PHE A 310 1.85 13.06 -7.78
CA PHE A 310 0.91 12.99 -6.65
C PHE A 310 -0.31 13.88 -6.84
N PHE A 311 -0.13 15.05 -7.43
CA PHE A 311 -1.24 15.93 -7.77
C PHE A 311 -2.23 15.19 -8.70
N LEU A 312 -1.74 14.59 -9.78
CA LEU A 312 -2.57 13.84 -10.73
C LEU A 312 -3.21 12.60 -10.10
N LEU A 313 -2.46 11.84 -9.30
CA LEU A 313 -3.00 10.68 -8.58
C LEU A 313 -4.07 11.09 -7.56
N SER A 314 -3.90 12.22 -6.87
CA SER A 314 -4.88 12.76 -5.94
C SER A 314 -6.18 13.17 -6.65
N LEU A 315 -6.10 13.71 -7.88
CA LEU A 315 -7.28 13.99 -8.69
C LEU A 315 -8.04 12.71 -9.05
N LEU A 316 -7.33 11.62 -9.39
CA LEU A 316 -7.94 10.33 -9.69
C LEU A 316 -8.55 9.64 -8.46
N GLU A 317 -7.97 9.88 -7.28
CA GLU A 317 -8.52 9.41 -6.01
C GLU A 317 -9.81 10.17 -5.65
N ASP A 318 -9.79 11.50 -5.74
CA ASP A 318 -10.92 12.38 -5.41
C ASP A 318 -12.12 12.20 -6.35
N CYS A 319 -11.89 11.88 -7.63
CA CYS A 319 -12.97 11.64 -8.59
C CYS A 319 -13.64 10.26 -8.42
N GLY A 320 -13.09 9.40 -7.55
CA GLY A 320 -13.60 8.06 -7.28
C GLY A 320 -13.15 6.99 -8.28
N TYR A 321 -12.25 7.32 -9.21
CA TYR A 321 -11.76 6.38 -10.23
C TYR A 321 -10.96 5.22 -9.62
N MET A 322 -10.10 5.50 -8.63
CA MET A 322 -9.28 4.48 -7.95
C MET A 322 -10.11 3.36 -7.31
N ALA A 323 -11.33 3.65 -6.83
CA ALA A 323 -12.22 2.64 -6.27
C ALA A 323 -12.72 1.64 -7.34
N ARG A 324 -12.96 2.10 -8.58
CA ARG A 324 -13.36 1.22 -9.71
C ARG A 324 -12.20 0.35 -10.15
N VAL A 325 -11.01 0.93 -10.25
CA VAL A 325 -9.78 0.19 -10.58
C VAL A 325 -9.57 -0.94 -9.57
N ALA A 326 -9.74 -0.67 -8.27
CA ALA A 326 -9.64 -1.70 -7.24
C ALA A 326 -10.64 -2.85 -7.47
N VAL A 327 -11.90 -2.55 -7.83
CA VAL A 327 -12.89 -3.58 -8.18
C VAL A 327 -12.49 -4.39 -9.41
N VAL A 328 -11.97 -3.75 -10.46
CA VAL A 328 -11.49 -4.46 -11.66
C VAL A 328 -10.33 -5.38 -11.32
N MET A 329 -9.41 -4.93 -10.48
CA MET A 329 -8.18 -5.64 -10.13
C MET A 329 -8.37 -6.74 -9.07
N ASP A 330 -9.40 -6.66 -8.24
CA ASP A 330 -9.66 -7.62 -7.16
C ASP A 330 -9.67 -9.08 -7.65
N ARG A 331 -10.27 -9.34 -8.82
CA ARG A 331 -10.33 -10.67 -9.42
C ARG A 331 -8.96 -11.32 -9.68
N PHE A 332 -7.95 -10.50 -10.01
CA PHE A 332 -6.59 -10.97 -10.31
C PHE A 332 -5.77 -11.08 -9.02
N PHE A 333 -5.88 -10.06 -8.17
CA PHE A 333 -5.13 -9.96 -6.93
C PHE A 333 -5.55 -11.01 -5.89
N LYS A 334 -6.83 -11.38 -5.87
CA LYS A 334 -7.35 -12.45 -5.01
C LYS A 334 -6.69 -13.79 -5.27
N LYS A 335 -6.28 -14.09 -6.52
CA LYS A 335 -5.53 -15.32 -6.86
C LYS A 335 -4.19 -15.37 -6.13
N ILE A 336 -3.55 -14.23 -5.98
CA ILE A 336 -2.22 -14.04 -5.40
C ILE A 336 -2.31 -13.83 -3.86
N GLY A 337 -3.51 -13.70 -3.30
CA GLY A 337 -3.75 -13.50 -1.86
C GLY A 337 -3.78 -12.04 -1.43
N LEU A 338 -3.97 -11.11 -2.39
CA LEU A 338 -4.09 -9.68 -2.17
C LEU A 338 -5.53 -9.22 -2.41
N SER A 339 -5.89 -8.02 -1.92
CA SER A 339 -7.15 -7.37 -2.28
C SER A 339 -6.98 -6.45 -3.48
N GLY A 340 -8.07 -6.12 -4.16
CA GLY A 340 -8.08 -5.12 -5.23
C GLY A 340 -7.49 -3.76 -4.81
N LYS A 341 -7.55 -3.40 -3.51
CA LYS A 341 -6.94 -2.18 -2.96
C LYS A 341 -5.41 -2.16 -3.06
N SER A 342 -4.76 -3.32 -3.15
CA SER A 342 -3.30 -3.42 -3.28
C SER A 342 -2.78 -2.80 -4.59
N ILE A 343 -3.64 -2.59 -5.60
CA ILE A 343 -3.21 -1.88 -6.82
C ILE A 343 -2.88 -0.41 -6.54
N ILE A 344 -3.55 0.24 -5.58
CA ILE A 344 -3.35 1.66 -5.30
C ILE A 344 -1.90 1.90 -4.83
N PRO A 345 -1.38 1.20 -3.80
CA PRO A 345 0.04 1.23 -3.44
C PRO A 345 1.02 0.96 -4.59
N MET A 346 0.71 -0.03 -5.42
CA MET A 346 1.58 -0.47 -6.51
C MET A 346 1.72 0.61 -7.60
N VAL A 347 0.60 1.23 -7.98
CA VAL A 347 0.58 2.32 -8.96
C VAL A 347 1.31 3.55 -8.45
N VAL A 348 1.06 3.93 -7.19
CA VAL A 348 1.79 5.02 -6.54
C VAL A 348 3.29 4.69 -6.45
N GLY A 349 3.63 3.40 -6.26
CA GLY A 349 4.98 2.86 -6.22
C GLY A 349 5.81 3.05 -7.51
N TYR A 350 5.15 3.06 -8.68
CA TYR A 350 5.80 3.40 -9.96
C TYR A 350 6.38 4.82 -9.93
N GLY A 351 5.72 5.75 -9.25
CA GLY A 351 6.31 7.06 -9.01
C GLY A 351 7.56 6.96 -8.16
N CYS A 352 7.33 6.54 -6.92
CA CYS A 352 8.38 6.29 -5.95
C CYS A 352 7.93 5.18 -5.00
N ALA A 353 8.83 4.25 -4.67
CA ALA A 353 8.51 3.15 -3.77
C ALA A 353 8.11 3.63 -2.36
N ILE A 354 8.64 4.77 -1.88
CA ILE A 354 8.35 5.34 -0.54
C ILE A 354 6.86 5.63 -0.35
N PRO A 355 6.23 6.55 -1.12
CA PRO A 355 4.79 6.81 -1.00
C PRO A 355 3.93 5.62 -1.40
N GLY A 356 4.41 4.76 -2.32
CA GLY A 356 3.72 3.54 -2.70
C GLY A 356 3.58 2.59 -1.51
N VAL A 357 4.67 2.36 -0.78
CA VAL A 357 4.66 1.57 0.45
C VAL A 357 3.81 2.24 1.53
N MET A 358 3.91 3.55 1.73
CA MET A 358 3.08 4.26 2.71
C MET A 358 1.57 4.21 2.39
N ALA A 359 1.19 4.14 1.11
CA ALA A 359 -0.21 4.01 0.70
C ALA A 359 -0.83 2.66 1.11
N THR A 360 -0.02 1.67 1.51
CA THR A 360 -0.54 0.37 2.01
C THR A 360 -1.33 0.50 3.31
N ARG A 361 -1.26 1.63 4.02
CA ARG A 361 -2.11 1.96 5.18
C ARG A 361 -3.61 1.90 4.89
N THR A 362 -3.99 2.02 3.63
CA THR A 362 -5.40 1.90 3.19
C THR A 362 -5.93 0.46 3.24
N ILE A 363 -5.05 -0.52 3.44
CA ILE A 363 -5.36 -1.95 3.52
C ILE A 363 -5.55 -2.34 4.98
N LYS A 364 -6.77 -2.73 5.34
CA LYS A 364 -7.14 -3.09 6.72
C LYS A 364 -6.48 -4.36 7.24
N SER A 365 -6.36 -5.39 6.39
CA SER A 365 -5.72 -6.64 6.78
C SER A 365 -4.21 -6.42 6.88
N GLU A 366 -3.66 -6.55 8.09
CA GLU A 366 -2.24 -6.36 8.39
C GLU A 366 -1.35 -7.29 7.55
N ARG A 367 -1.82 -8.50 7.26
CA ARG A 367 -1.15 -9.45 6.38
C ARG A 367 -1.09 -8.96 4.93
N GLN A 368 -2.23 -8.55 4.37
CA GLN A 368 -2.28 -8.03 2.99
C GLN A 368 -1.47 -6.73 2.86
N LYS A 369 -1.49 -5.89 3.90
CA LYS A 369 -0.67 -4.68 4.00
C LYS A 369 0.82 -5.03 3.93
N ARG A 370 1.30 -5.99 4.74
CA ARG A 370 2.71 -6.46 4.70
C ARG A 370 3.11 -7.05 3.35
N MET A 371 2.27 -7.92 2.78
CA MET A 371 2.53 -8.50 1.45
C MET A 371 2.57 -7.43 0.37
N THR A 372 1.63 -6.47 0.39
CA THR A 372 1.60 -5.38 -0.58
C THR A 372 2.84 -4.49 -0.42
N ALA A 373 3.23 -4.12 0.80
CA ALA A 373 4.42 -3.32 1.07
C ALA A 373 5.71 -3.99 0.57
N MET A 374 5.80 -5.33 0.64
CA MET A 374 6.91 -6.11 0.10
C MET A 374 6.92 -6.18 -1.44
N LEU A 375 5.74 -6.22 -2.06
CA LEU A 375 5.60 -6.41 -3.51
C LEU A 375 5.65 -5.10 -4.30
N THR A 376 5.19 -3.98 -3.71
CA THR A 376 5.19 -2.66 -4.35
C THR A 376 6.56 -2.27 -4.96
N PRO A 377 7.70 -2.48 -4.29
CA PRO A 377 9.00 -2.07 -4.83
C PRO A 377 9.53 -2.86 -6.04
N PHE A 378 8.89 -3.96 -6.42
CA PHE A 378 9.22 -4.68 -7.67
C PHE A 378 8.83 -3.88 -8.91
N ILE A 379 7.90 -2.94 -8.79
CA ILE A 379 7.57 -2.02 -9.89
C ILE A 379 8.76 -1.08 -10.08
N PRO A 380 9.33 -0.99 -11.30
CA PRO A 380 10.38 -0.04 -11.56
C PRO A 380 9.86 1.39 -11.35
N CYS A 381 10.47 2.13 -10.42
CA CYS A 381 10.10 3.51 -10.14
C CYS A 381 10.85 4.50 -11.04
N GLY A 382 10.49 5.79 -11.01
CA GLY A 382 11.14 6.83 -11.82
C GLY A 382 12.68 6.84 -11.72
N ALA A 383 13.22 6.65 -10.51
CA ALA A 383 14.67 6.56 -10.26
C ALA A 383 15.37 5.36 -10.94
N LYS A 384 14.63 4.36 -11.43
CA LYS A 384 15.17 3.23 -12.20
C LYS A 384 15.15 3.48 -13.71
N ALA A 385 14.48 4.53 -14.18
CA ALA A 385 14.42 4.87 -15.59
C ALA A 385 15.80 5.21 -16.20
N PRO A 386 16.73 5.91 -15.52
CA PRO A 386 18.08 6.14 -16.06
C PRO A 386 18.85 4.85 -16.33
N ILE A 387 18.73 3.85 -15.43
CA ILE A 387 19.35 2.53 -15.63
C ILE A 387 18.78 1.85 -16.89
N ILE A 388 17.44 1.84 -17.03
CA ILE A 388 16.78 1.24 -18.19
C ILE A 388 17.22 1.97 -19.47
N GLY A 389 17.18 3.30 -19.47
CA GLY A 389 17.55 4.15 -20.60
C GLY A 389 18.98 3.89 -21.04
N LEU A 390 19.94 3.92 -20.12
CA LEU A 390 21.35 3.70 -20.41
C LEU A 390 21.59 2.32 -21.02
N PHE A 391 21.17 1.25 -20.35
CA PHE A 391 21.47 -0.11 -20.80
C PHE A 391 20.73 -0.48 -22.09
N VAL A 392 19.51 0.02 -22.29
CA VAL A 392 18.77 -0.18 -23.56
C VAL A 392 19.42 0.61 -24.70
N ALA A 393 19.84 1.86 -24.47
CA ALA A 393 20.50 2.67 -25.50
C ALA A 393 21.83 2.06 -25.95
N VAL A 394 22.64 1.58 -25.00
CA VAL A 394 23.99 1.06 -25.26
C VAL A 394 23.97 -0.34 -25.87
N PHE A 395 23.24 -1.28 -25.27
CA PHE A 395 23.30 -2.69 -25.64
C PHE A 395 22.17 -3.13 -26.58
N PHE A 396 21.09 -2.36 -26.66
CA PHE A 396 19.89 -2.70 -27.43
C PHE A 396 19.36 -1.55 -28.31
N PRO A 397 20.21 -0.86 -29.10
CA PRO A 397 19.83 0.38 -29.81
C PRO A 397 18.69 0.20 -30.83
N LYS A 398 18.55 -1.01 -31.40
CA LYS A 398 17.48 -1.35 -32.35
C LYS A 398 16.24 -1.98 -31.68
N ALA A 399 16.25 -2.16 -30.37
CA ALA A 399 15.21 -2.86 -29.62
C ALA A 399 14.64 -1.98 -28.48
N SER A 400 14.06 -0.84 -28.85
CA SER A 400 13.40 0.10 -27.92
C SER A 400 12.27 -0.55 -27.10
N TYR A 401 11.71 -1.65 -27.59
CA TYR A 401 10.73 -2.48 -26.87
C TYR A 401 11.30 -3.21 -25.64
N MET A 402 12.62 -3.18 -25.41
CA MET A 402 13.23 -3.71 -24.18
C MET A 402 12.78 -2.95 -22.93
N ALA A 403 12.62 -1.63 -23.03
CA ALA A 403 12.14 -0.82 -21.91
C ALA A 403 10.76 -1.29 -21.40
N PRO A 404 9.69 -1.41 -22.23
CA PRO A 404 8.40 -1.91 -21.76
C PRO A 404 8.44 -3.39 -21.32
N ILE A 405 9.31 -4.23 -21.90
CA ILE A 405 9.49 -5.62 -21.44
C ILE A 405 9.90 -5.68 -19.97
N THR A 406 10.75 -4.76 -19.50
CA THR A 406 11.16 -4.73 -18.08
C THR A 406 9.96 -4.60 -17.13
N TYR A 407 8.94 -3.84 -17.51
CA TYR A 407 7.71 -3.69 -16.72
C TYR A 407 6.82 -4.95 -16.78
N PHE A 408 6.77 -5.65 -17.92
CA PHE A 408 6.08 -6.95 -18.01
C PHE A 408 6.76 -8.02 -17.13
N VAL A 409 8.10 -8.01 -17.09
CA VAL A 409 8.87 -8.84 -16.16
C VAL A 409 8.52 -8.48 -14.72
N ALA A 410 8.45 -7.20 -14.38
CA ALA A 410 8.04 -6.74 -13.05
C ALA A 410 6.66 -7.27 -12.63
N ILE A 411 5.66 -7.16 -13.51
CA ILE A 411 4.31 -7.69 -13.25
C ILE A 411 4.35 -9.21 -13.04
N THR A 412 5.12 -9.93 -13.85
CA THR A 412 5.30 -11.37 -13.73
C THR A 412 5.93 -11.74 -12.40
N LEU A 413 6.98 -11.03 -11.97
CA LEU A 413 7.62 -11.22 -10.68
C LEU A 413 6.67 -10.94 -9.52
N ILE A 414 5.85 -9.88 -9.58
CA ILE A 414 4.85 -9.59 -8.53
C ILE A 414 3.88 -10.76 -8.36
N ILE A 415 3.45 -11.37 -9.47
CA ILE A 415 2.58 -12.55 -9.44
C ILE A 415 3.32 -13.75 -8.84
N LEU A 416 4.51 -14.06 -9.31
CA LEU A 416 5.30 -15.22 -8.86
C LEU A 416 5.71 -15.11 -7.39
N VAL A 417 6.26 -13.96 -6.99
CA VAL A 417 6.67 -13.68 -5.61
C VAL A 417 5.45 -13.61 -4.70
N GLY A 418 4.34 -13.02 -5.14
CA GLY A 418 3.11 -13.01 -4.37
C GLY A 418 2.56 -14.43 -4.13
N LEU A 419 2.60 -15.32 -5.13
CA LEU A 419 2.23 -16.73 -4.97
C LEU A 419 3.21 -17.48 -4.06
N LEU A 420 4.50 -17.21 -4.16
CA LEU A 420 5.54 -17.77 -3.31
C LEU A 420 5.35 -17.35 -1.85
N VAL A 421 5.14 -16.06 -1.58
CA VAL A 421 4.86 -15.55 -0.24
C VAL A 421 3.54 -16.10 0.29
N LYS A 422 2.50 -16.19 -0.54
CA LYS A 422 1.22 -16.82 -0.20
C LYS A 422 1.41 -18.26 0.25
N ARG A 423 2.27 -19.03 -0.43
CA ARG A 423 2.57 -20.43 -0.10
C ARG A 423 3.44 -20.55 1.16
N ILE A 424 4.44 -19.69 1.34
CA ILE A 424 5.28 -19.66 2.55
C ILE A 424 4.45 -19.28 3.79
N THR A 425 3.53 -18.34 3.64
CA THR A 425 2.77 -17.78 4.78
C THR A 425 1.41 -18.45 5.01
N LYS A 426 0.99 -19.41 4.17
CA LYS A 426 -0.33 -20.08 4.19
C LYS A 426 -1.53 -19.12 4.12
N ALA A 427 -1.77 -18.47 2.98
CA ALA A 427 -2.85 -17.48 2.82
C ALA A 427 -4.22 -18.05 2.41
N GLU A 428 -4.47 -19.34 2.68
CA GLU A 428 -5.68 -20.03 2.21
C GLU A 428 -6.91 -19.82 3.12
N THR A 429 -6.73 -19.25 4.32
CA THR A 429 -7.75 -19.29 5.38
C THR A 429 -8.64 -18.05 5.52
N GLU A 430 -8.35 -16.91 4.88
CA GLU A 430 -9.16 -15.69 5.02
C GLU A 430 -9.77 -15.29 3.67
N VAL A 431 -10.99 -15.75 3.40
CA VAL A 431 -11.79 -15.22 2.28
C VAL A 431 -12.37 -13.88 2.73
N ASN A 432 -11.55 -12.83 2.71
CA ASN A 432 -12.08 -11.48 2.90
C ASN A 432 -13.02 -11.18 1.72
N TYR A 433 -14.33 -11.10 2.00
CA TYR A 433 -15.28 -10.60 1.04
C TYR A 433 -14.92 -9.14 0.76
N PHE A 434 -14.41 -8.88 -0.44
CA PHE A 434 -14.10 -7.52 -0.87
C PHE A 434 -15.40 -6.75 -1.05
N MET A 435 -15.90 -6.16 0.03
CA MET A 435 -17.04 -5.26 0.02
C MET A 435 -16.53 -3.82 0.03
N ILE A 436 -16.55 -3.17 -1.14
CA ILE A 436 -16.26 -1.75 -1.28
C ILE A 436 -17.55 -1.03 -1.72
N GLU A 437 -17.95 0.00 -0.97
CA GLU A 437 -18.94 0.94 -1.47
C GLU A 437 -18.26 1.80 -2.52
N LEU A 438 -18.78 1.74 -3.75
CA LEU A 438 -18.30 2.60 -4.83
C LEU A 438 -18.75 4.04 -4.52
N PRO A 439 -17.81 4.99 -4.33
CA PRO A 439 -18.18 6.38 -4.11
C PRO A 439 -18.83 6.94 -5.39
N GLU A 440 -19.72 7.92 -5.28
CA GLU A 440 -20.26 8.61 -6.46
C GLU A 440 -19.14 9.31 -7.24
N TYR A 441 -19.29 9.43 -8.57
CA TYR A 441 -18.40 10.27 -9.37
C TYR A 441 -18.53 11.73 -8.93
N ARG A 442 -17.40 12.37 -8.67
CA ARG A 442 -17.33 13.77 -8.26
C ARG A 442 -16.27 14.47 -9.08
N LEU A 443 -16.49 15.76 -9.35
CA LEU A 443 -15.43 16.60 -9.91
C LEU A 443 -14.33 16.76 -8.86
N PRO A 444 -13.06 16.47 -9.20
CA PRO A 444 -11.98 16.49 -8.23
C PRO A 444 -11.68 17.92 -7.78
N SER A 445 -11.32 18.09 -6.50
CA SER A 445 -11.02 19.41 -5.95
C SER A 445 -9.54 19.74 -6.16
N ILE A 446 -9.25 20.71 -7.03
CA ILE A 446 -7.88 21.18 -7.28
C ILE A 446 -7.19 21.60 -5.97
N LYS A 447 -7.92 22.29 -5.08
CA LYS A 447 -7.40 22.73 -3.77
C LYS A 447 -6.95 21.55 -2.91
N ARG A 448 -7.75 20.47 -2.85
CA ARG A 448 -7.38 19.28 -2.08
C ARG A 448 -6.20 18.54 -2.70
N ALA A 449 -6.17 18.45 -4.03
CA ALA A 449 -5.06 17.84 -4.74
C ALA A 449 -3.73 18.59 -4.50
N ILE A 450 -3.74 19.93 -4.51
CA ILE A 450 -2.56 20.75 -4.19
C ILE A 450 -2.11 20.54 -2.73
N LEU A 451 -3.04 20.58 -1.76
CA LEU A 451 -2.70 20.36 -0.35
C LEU A 451 -2.13 18.96 -0.13
N SER A 452 -2.75 17.93 -0.73
CA SER A 452 -2.25 16.54 -0.64
C SER A 452 -0.87 16.38 -1.27
N MET A 453 -0.63 17.02 -2.43
CA MET A 453 0.67 17.06 -3.08
C MET A 453 1.73 17.67 -2.15
N LEU A 454 1.45 18.83 -1.54
CA LEU A 454 2.38 19.52 -0.64
C LEU A 454 2.67 18.71 0.63
N ASP A 455 1.66 18.10 1.24
CA ASP A 455 1.84 17.24 2.42
C ASP A 455 2.73 16.03 2.12
N ARG A 456 2.52 15.39 0.96
CA ARG A 456 3.34 14.25 0.51
C ARG A 456 4.77 14.69 0.15
N ALA A 457 4.93 15.85 -0.49
CA ALA A 457 6.23 16.44 -0.80
C ALA A 457 7.02 16.74 0.48
N LYS A 458 6.39 17.35 1.48
CA LYS A 458 7.01 17.58 2.80
C LYS A 458 7.42 16.26 3.45
N GLY A 459 6.56 15.25 3.41
CA GLY A 459 6.86 13.91 3.92
C GLY A 459 8.09 13.28 3.25
N PHE A 460 8.23 13.46 1.94
CA PHE A 460 9.41 13.03 1.18
C PHE A 460 10.67 13.79 1.59
N ILE A 461 10.63 15.13 1.65
CA ILE A 461 11.80 15.95 2.04
C ILE A 461 12.31 15.56 3.44
N VAL A 462 11.41 15.45 4.42
CA VAL A 462 11.81 15.16 5.81
C VAL A 462 12.38 13.76 5.97
N LYS A 463 11.75 12.74 5.36
CA LYS A 463 12.11 11.33 5.58
C LYS A 463 13.13 10.81 4.59
N ALA A 464 13.00 11.15 3.31
CA ALA A 464 13.87 10.68 2.26
C ALA A 464 15.07 11.60 2.08
N GLY A 465 14.86 12.93 2.11
CA GLY A 465 15.93 13.91 1.90
C GLY A 465 17.07 13.79 2.90
N THR A 466 16.77 13.56 4.18
CA THR A 466 17.79 13.37 5.22
C THR A 466 18.62 12.10 5.00
N ILE A 467 17.97 10.98 4.67
CA ILE A 467 18.65 9.72 4.38
C ILE A 467 19.49 9.85 3.11
N ILE A 468 18.95 10.42 2.03
CA ILE A 468 19.64 10.60 0.75
C ILE A 468 20.86 11.51 0.92
N LEU A 469 20.74 12.62 1.66
CA LEU A 469 21.86 13.53 1.90
C LEU A 469 23.02 12.84 2.62
N VAL A 470 22.75 12.16 3.74
CA VAL A 470 23.78 11.42 4.50
C VAL A 470 24.43 10.35 3.64
N CYS A 471 23.61 9.65 2.87
CA CYS A 471 24.04 8.61 1.97
C CYS A 471 24.89 9.12 0.80
N ASN A 472 24.50 10.20 0.15
CA ASN A 472 25.24 10.81 -0.96
C ASN A 472 26.58 11.36 -0.47
N ALA A 473 26.60 12.03 0.69
CA ALA A 473 27.86 12.45 1.32
C ALA A 473 28.78 11.25 1.61
N ALA A 474 28.23 10.14 2.11
CA ALA A 474 29.01 8.92 2.34
C ALA A 474 29.53 8.30 1.04
N VAL A 475 28.70 8.22 -0.01
CA VAL A 475 29.12 7.71 -1.34
C VAL A 475 30.21 8.59 -1.93
N PHE A 476 30.06 9.91 -1.86
CA PHE A 476 31.07 10.87 -2.31
C PHE A 476 32.40 10.64 -1.59
N ILE A 477 32.38 10.52 -0.26
CA ILE A 477 33.60 10.22 0.51
C ILE A 477 34.23 8.89 0.08
N LEU A 478 33.42 7.86 -0.15
CA LEU A 478 33.91 6.56 -0.58
C LEU A 478 34.52 6.60 -2.00
N GLN A 479 34.00 7.46 -2.89
CA GLN A 479 34.47 7.60 -4.27
C GLN A 479 35.74 8.45 -4.36
N SER A 480 35.78 9.57 -3.64
CA SER A 480 36.81 10.60 -3.80
C SER A 480 38.07 10.36 -2.96
N PHE A 481 38.03 9.45 -1.97
CA PHE A 481 39.14 9.25 -1.02
C PHE A 481 39.62 7.81 -0.94
N ASP A 482 40.89 7.64 -0.54
CA ASP A 482 41.47 6.37 -0.10
C ASP A 482 41.35 6.18 1.42
N PHE A 483 41.64 4.99 1.95
CA PHE A 483 41.61 4.74 3.41
C PHE A 483 42.63 5.57 4.21
N SER A 484 43.56 6.26 3.55
CA SER A 484 44.51 7.20 4.16
C SER A 484 44.00 8.65 4.14
N LEU A 485 42.75 8.87 3.73
CA LEU A 485 42.09 10.18 3.57
C LEU A 485 42.79 11.12 2.58
N LYS A 486 43.53 10.57 1.62
CA LYS A 486 44.06 11.33 0.49
C LYS A 486 43.04 11.35 -0.63
N LEU A 487 42.94 12.52 -1.28
CA LEU A 487 42.07 12.71 -2.43
C LEU A 487 42.63 11.91 -3.60
N VAL A 488 41.81 11.02 -4.14
CA VAL A 488 42.17 10.13 -5.24
C VAL A 488 41.86 10.89 -6.52
N GLY A 489 42.90 11.31 -7.24
CA GLY A 489 42.74 11.97 -8.54
C GLY A 489 42.17 11.04 -9.61
N ASP A 490 41.87 11.62 -10.78
CA ASP A 490 41.17 10.99 -11.90
C ASP A 490 41.77 9.65 -12.39
N GLU A 491 43.09 9.47 -12.25
CA GLU A 491 43.80 8.23 -12.63
C GLU A 491 43.81 7.16 -11.51
N GLY A 492 43.43 7.54 -10.29
CA GLY A 492 43.51 6.72 -9.09
C GLY A 492 42.22 6.01 -8.69
N VAL A 493 41.11 6.14 -9.43
CA VAL A 493 39.75 5.69 -9.01
C VAL A 493 39.70 4.22 -8.52
N SER A 494 40.62 3.38 -8.99
CA SER A 494 40.80 1.97 -8.59
C SER A 494 41.39 1.74 -7.18
N SER A 495 41.97 2.77 -6.54
CA SER A 495 42.48 2.78 -5.17
C SER A 495 41.53 3.45 -4.16
N SER A 496 40.37 3.96 -4.62
CA SER A 496 39.35 4.54 -3.75
C SER A 496 38.86 3.57 -2.67
N MET A 497 38.34 4.12 -1.57
CA MET A 497 37.68 3.34 -0.51
C MET A 497 36.55 2.48 -1.10
N LEU A 498 35.77 3.04 -2.04
CA LEU A 498 34.70 2.33 -2.74
C LEU A 498 35.23 1.12 -3.51
N ALA A 499 36.33 1.27 -4.26
CA ALA A 499 36.94 0.17 -5.00
C ALA A 499 37.35 -0.97 -4.05
N THR A 500 37.88 -0.64 -2.87
CA THR A 500 38.31 -1.61 -1.87
C THR A 500 37.13 -2.35 -1.24
N ILE A 501 36.01 -1.67 -0.97
CA ILE A 501 34.78 -2.28 -0.46
C ILE A 501 34.10 -3.14 -1.55
N ALA A 502 34.15 -2.70 -2.81
CA ALA A 502 33.47 -3.35 -3.92
C ALA A 502 34.20 -4.59 -4.45
N LYS A 503 35.54 -4.65 -4.37
CA LYS A 503 36.34 -5.79 -4.84
C LYS A 503 35.91 -7.14 -4.24
N PRO A 504 35.71 -7.29 -2.92
CA PRO A 504 35.16 -8.51 -2.33
C PRO A 504 33.73 -8.81 -2.79
N ALA A 505 32.89 -7.77 -2.91
CA ALA A 505 31.51 -7.93 -3.38
C ALA A 505 31.42 -8.40 -4.84
N ALA A 506 32.41 -8.05 -5.66
CA ALA A 506 32.48 -8.46 -7.06
C ALA A 506 32.52 -9.99 -7.25
N PHE A 507 33.10 -10.73 -6.30
CA PHE A 507 33.10 -12.19 -6.32
C PHE A 507 31.69 -12.79 -6.32
N LEU A 508 30.76 -12.16 -5.59
CA LEU A 508 29.35 -12.57 -5.54
C LEU A 508 28.64 -12.37 -6.90
N PHE A 509 29.17 -11.49 -7.75
CA PHE A 509 28.58 -11.12 -9.03
C PHE A 509 29.23 -11.80 -10.24
N ILE A 510 30.29 -12.58 -10.06
CA ILE A 510 30.89 -13.40 -11.12
C ILE A 510 29.84 -14.31 -11.79
N PRO A 511 28.99 -15.07 -11.07
CA PRO A 511 28.01 -15.94 -11.72
C PRO A 511 26.92 -15.17 -12.50
N LEU A 512 26.77 -13.88 -12.24
CA LEU A 512 25.81 -12.99 -12.90
C LEU A 512 26.40 -12.33 -14.16
N GLY A 513 27.69 -12.50 -14.43
CA GLY A 513 28.36 -12.04 -15.66
C GLY A 513 28.90 -10.60 -15.60
N PHE A 514 28.97 -10.01 -14.40
CA PHE A 514 29.52 -8.65 -14.19
C PHE A 514 30.43 -8.59 -12.94
N GLY A 515 31.26 -9.62 -12.73
CA GLY A 515 32.15 -9.77 -11.57
C GLY A 515 33.32 -8.78 -11.48
N ILE A 516 33.20 -7.61 -12.09
CA ILE A 516 34.17 -6.52 -12.08
C ILE A 516 33.80 -5.53 -10.97
N TRP A 517 34.81 -4.96 -10.30
CA TRP A 517 34.60 -4.11 -9.13
C TRP A 517 33.81 -2.83 -9.44
N GLN A 518 33.94 -2.23 -10.64
CA GLN A 518 33.18 -1.04 -11.05
C GLN A 518 31.66 -1.31 -11.04
N PHE A 519 31.22 -2.43 -11.62
CA PHE A 519 29.80 -2.81 -11.61
C PHE A 519 29.32 -3.18 -10.21
N ALA A 520 30.17 -3.83 -9.41
CA ALA A 520 29.89 -4.15 -8.02
C ALA A 520 29.72 -2.87 -7.17
N ALA A 521 30.61 -1.89 -7.36
CA ALA A 521 30.56 -0.58 -6.71
C ALA A 521 29.27 0.16 -7.05
N ALA A 522 28.93 0.25 -8.34
CA ALA A 522 27.70 0.88 -8.80
C ALA A 522 26.44 0.16 -8.26
N ALA A 523 26.45 -1.17 -8.18
CA ALA A 523 25.35 -1.93 -7.59
C ALA A 523 25.19 -1.68 -6.07
N VAL A 524 26.31 -1.52 -5.35
CA VAL A 524 26.31 -1.17 -3.91
C VAL A 524 25.75 0.23 -3.69
N THR A 525 26.20 1.22 -4.47
CA THR A 525 25.63 2.58 -4.42
C THR A 525 24.15 2.58 -4.84
N GLY A 526 23.74 1.64 -5.68
CA GLY A 526 22.34 1.43 -6.08
C GLY A 526 21.40 1.03 -4.93
N PHE A 527 21.89 0.41 -3.86
CA PHE A 527 21.07 0.11 -2.66
C PHE A 527 20.76 1.37 -1.85
N ILE A 528 21.64 2.35 -1.93
CA ILE A 528 21.49 3.64 -1.30
C ILE A 528 20.45 4.46 -2.06
N ALA A 529 20.71 4.72 -3.34
CA ALA A 529 19.84 5.44 -4.27
C ALA A 529 19.98 4.83 -5.66
N LYS A 530 18.86 4.59 -6.35
CA LYS A 530 18.87 3.81 -7.61
C LYS A 530 19.37 4.64 -8.78
N GLU A 531 19.11 5.95 -8.76
CA GLU A 531 19.64 6.91 -9.72
C GLU A 531 21.17 6.95 -9.72
N ASN A 532 21.82 6.78 -8.55
CA ASN A 532 23.28 6.84 -8.42
C ASN A 532 24.02 5.71 -9.15
N VAL A 533 23.33 4.65 -9.61
CA VAL A 533 23.99 3.56 -10.35
C VAL A 533 24.66 4.11 -11.61
N VAL A 534 24.00 4.99 -12.35
CA VAL A 534 24.52 5.56 -13.60
C VAL A 534 25.68 6.51 -13.31
N ALA A 535 25.50 7.43 -12.36
CA ALA A 535 26.55 8.35 -11.94
C ALA A 535 27.81 7.61 -11.44
N THR A 536 27.67 6.57 -10.61
CA THR A 536 28.80 5.77 -10.13
C THR A 536 29.51 5.05 -11.28
N LEU A 537 28.78 4.57 -12.29
CA LEU A 537 29.41 3.95 -13.48
C LEU A 537 30.23 4.98 -14.27
N ALA A 538 29.71 6.20 -14.46
CA ALA A 538 30.44 7.28 -15.14
C ALA A 538 31.78 7.57 -14.44
N VAL A 539 31.75 7.76 -13.11
CA VAL A 539 32.95 8.01 -12.30
C VAL A 539 33.91 6.81 -12.32
N CYS A 540 33.40 5.58 -12.14
CA CYS A 540 34.24 4.38 -12.05
C CYS A 540 34.95 4.03 -13.37
N PHE A 541 34.40 4.47 -14.51
CA PHE A 541 35.01 4.31 -15.83
C PHE A 541 35.78 5.56 -16.28
N ALA A 542 36.09 6.48 -15.35
CA ALA A 542 36.90 7.69 -15.59
C ALA A 542 36.32 8.59 -16.70
N LEU A 543 35.00 8.67 -16.79
CA LEU A 543 34.31 9.61 -17.67
C LEU A 543 34.00 10.88 -16.87
N PHE A 544 34.73 11.95 -17.17
CA PHE A 544 34.62 13.23 -16.45
C PHE A 544 34.02 14.33 -17.33
N GLY A 545 33.18 15.20 -16.73
CA GLY A 545 32.51 16.35 -17.35
C GLY A 545 30.97 16.28 -17.37
N ASP A 546 30.30 17.42 -17.60
CA ASP A 546 28.82 17.56 -17.59
C ASP A 546 28.08 16.65 -18.60
N ASN A 547 28.81 16.07 -19.55
CA ASN A 547 28.29 15.14 -20.56
C ASN A 547 28.72 13.68 -20.33
N ALA A 548 29.21 13.31 -19.15
CA ALA A 548 29.68 11.94 -18.88
C ALA A 548 28.57 10.88 -19.04
N GLU A 549 27.33 11.18 -18.64
CA GLU A 549 26.17 10.29 -18.87
C GLU A 549 25.74 10.24 -20.35
N ALA A 550 25.89 11.35 -21.08
CA ALA A 550 25.64 11.40 -22.52
C ALA A 550 26.70 10.60 -23.30
N ALA A 551 27.96 10.66 -22.88
CA ALA A 551 29.07 9.89 -23.43
C ALA A 551 28.86 8.38 -23.24
N LEU A 552 28.26 7.98 -22.11
CA LEU A 552 27.87 6.60 -21.86
C LEU A 552 26.70 6.11 -22.74
N SER A 553 25.84 7.01 -23.22
CA SER A 553 24.59 6.67 -23.93
C SER A 553 24.63 6.91 -25.44
N THR A 554 25.78 7.35 -25.99
CA THR A 554 25.94 7.58 -27.44
C THR A 554 25.99 6.23 -28.18
N PRO A 555 25.17 5.97 -29.22
CA PRO A 555 25.18 4.67 -29.92
C PRO A 555 26.40 4.51 -30.85
N GLY A 556 27.27 3.53 -30.61
CA GLY A 556 28.45 3.26 -31.45
C GLY A 556 29.37 2.14 -30.93
N SER A 557 30.30 1.65 -31.77
CA SER A 557 31.22 0.54 -31.45
C SER A 557 32.34 0.89 -30.46
N ASP A 558 32.44 2.13 -30.01
CA ASP A 558 33.49 2.64 -29.11
C ASP A 558 32.95 2.98 -27.71
N ASN A 559 31.84 2.36 -27.29
CA ASN A 559 31.29 2.59 -25.95
C ASN A 559 32.17 1.97 -24.87
N VAL A 560 32.64 2.80 -23.93
CA VAL A 560 33.50 2.43 -22.79
C VAL A 560 32.92 1.28 -21.96
N LEU A 561 31.59 1.17 -21.84
CA LEU A 561 30.93 0.05 -21.15
C LEU A 561 31.16 -1.31 -21.83
N ILE A 562 31.31 -1.32 -23.17
CA ILE A 562 31.57 -2.54 -23.96
C ILE A 562 33.08 -2.79 -24.02
N ALA A 563 33.87 -1.74 -24.28
CA ALA A 563 35.31 -1.85 -24.47
C ALA A 563 36.11 -2.01 -23.16
N ALA A 564 35.77 -1.26 -22.10
CA ALA A 564 36.44 -1.30 -20.79
C ALA A 564 35.67 -2.13 -19.75
N GLY A 565 34.33 -2.24 -19.88
CA GLY A 565 33.49 -3.00 -18.96
C GLY A 565 33.35 -4.50 -19.29
N GLY A 566 33.75 -4.95 -20.48
CA GLY A 566 33.71 -6.37 -20.87
C GLY A 566 32.32 -7.02 -20.84
N LEU A 567 31.24 -6.22 -20.80
CA LEU A 567 29.88 -6.74 -20.72
C LEU A 567 29.41 -7.28 -22.07
N THR A 568 28.88 -8.50 -22.04
CA THR A 568 28.05 -9.02 -23.13
C THR A 568 26.65 -8.39 -23.05
N ALA A 569 25.88 -8.41 -24.15
CA ALA A 569 24.49 -7.94 -24.12
C ALA A 569 23.63 -8.72 -23.10
N VAL A 570 23.94 -10.00 -22.88
CA VAL A 570 23.24 -10.85 -21.92
C VAL A 570 23.60 -10.47 -20.48
N SER A 571 24.88 -10.26 -20.18
CA SER A 571 25.31 -9.86 -18.84
C SER A 571 24.90 -8.43 -18.50
N ALA A 572 24.82 -7.54 -19.50
CA ALA A 572 24.23 -6.22 -19.38
C ALA A 572 22.74 -6.29 -19.00
N LEU A 573 21.96 -7.17 -19.63
CA LEU A 573 20.56 -7.42 -19.28
C LEU A 573 20.43 -8.00 -17.85
N ALA A 574 21.32 -8.91 -17.47
CA ALA A 574 21.38 -9.46 -16.12
C ALA A 574 21.69 -8.37 -15.07
N TYR A 575 22.65 -7.49 -15.35
CA TYR A 575 22.99 -6.35 -14.49
C TYR A 575 21.81 -5.38 -14.32
N MET A 576 21.12 -5.07 -15.43
CA MET A 576 19.92 -4.24 -15.39
C MET A 576 18.85 -4.90 -14.50
N PHE A 577 18.50 -6.16 -14.73
CA PHE A 577 17.49 -6.86 -13.93
C PHE A 577 17.87 -7.00 -12.45
N PHE A 578 19.16 -7.23 -12.15
CA PHE A 578 19.66 -7.23 -10.78
C PHE A 578 19.35 -5.90 -10.10
N ASN A 579 19.73 -4.77 -10.71
CA ASN A 579 19.51 -3.46 -10.11
C ASN A 579 18.02 -3.06 -10.03
N LEU A 580 17.20 -3.53 -10.98
CA LEU A 580 15.76 -3.26 -11.02
C LEU A 580 14.96 -4.05 -9.97
N PHE A 581 15.30 -5.31 -9.71
CA PHE A 581 14.48 -6.23 -8.92
C PHE A 581 15.08 -6.64 -7.57
N THR A 582 16.18 -6.01 -7.17
CA THR A 582 16.74 -6.08 -5.81
C THR A 582 15.99 -5.18 -4.83
N PRO A 583 16.28 -5.27 -3.52
CA PRO A 583 15.73 -4.37 -2.51
C PRO A 583 15.76 -2.90 -2.95
N PRO A 584 14.71 -2.13 -2.61
CA PRO A 584 14.65 -0.74 -3.01
C PRO A 584 15.66 0.11 -2.24
N CYS A 585 15.70 1.41 -2.51
CA CYS A 585 16.56 2.35 -1.80
C CYS A 585 16.34 2.31 -0.27
N PHE A 586 17.35 2.67 0.51
CA PHE A 586 17.28 2.66 1.97
C PHE A 586 16.10 3.47 2.53
N ALA A 587 15.74 4.58 1.89
CA ALA A 587 14.57 5.35 2.27
C ALA A 587 13.25 4.56 2.12
N ALA A 588 13.12 3.76 1.06
CA ALA A 588 11.97 2.88 0.87
C ALA A 588 11.98 1.69 1.83
N ILE A 589 13.15 1.13 2.17
CA ILE A 589 13.28 0.11 3.22
C ILE A 589 12.85 0.67 4.58
N GLY A 590 13.21 1.92 4.89
CA GLY A 590 12.74 2.64 6.08
C GLY A 590 11.22 2.78 6.12
N ALA A 591 10.60 3.14 4.99
CA ALA A 591 9.14 3.16 4.86
C ALA A 591 8.52 1.77 5.02
N MET A 592 9.11 0.73 4.43
CA MET A 592 8.66 -0.66 4.61
C MET A 592 8.71 -1.09 6.07
N ASN A 593 9.75 -0.73 6.81
CA ASN A 593 9.87 -1.02 8.24
C ASN A 593 8.72 -0.36 9.04
N ALA A 594 8.44 0.92 8.75
CA ALA A 594 7.37 1.65 9.41
C ALA A 594 5.98 1.05 9.14
N GLU A 595 5.73 0.54 7.93
CA GLU A 595 4.44 -0.06 7.59
C GLU A 595 4.30 -1.51 8.05
N MET A 596 5.37 -2.31 8.02
CA MET A 596 5.32 -3.73 8.37
C MET A 596 5.20 -3.98 9.88
N GLY A 597 5.74 -3.08 10.72
CA GLY A 597 5.68 -3.20 12.17
C GLY A 597 6.38 -4.44 12.75
N SER A 598 7.20 -5.15 11.96
CA SER A 598 7.88 -6.38 12.37
C SER A 598 9.23 -6.53 11.66
N LYS A 599 10.31 -6.57 12.44
CA LYS A 599 11.68 -6.78 11.93
C LYS A 599 11.84 -8.11 11.20
N LYS A 600 11.14 -9.17 11.65
CA LYS A 600 11.16 -10.49 11.00
C LYS A 600 10.59 -10.42 9.58
N TRP A 601 9.49 -9.69 9.39
CA TRP A 601 8.90 -9.47 8.07
C TRP A 601 9.76 -8.57 7.18
N LEU A 602 10.38 -7.53 7.75
CA LEU A 602 11.30 -6.65 7.01
C LEU A 602 12.50 -7.43 6.45
N TRP A 603 13.22 -8.17 7.30
CA TRP A 603 14.37 -8.96 6.86
C TRP A 603 13.96 -10.09 5.91
N GLY A 604 12.79 -10.69 6.11
CA GLY A 604 12.20 -11.62 5.15
C GLY A 604 11.93 -10.96 3.79
N ALA A 605 11.41 -9.73 3.78
CA ALA A 605 11.16 -8.96 2.55
C ALA A 605 12.46 -8.63 1.81
N ILE A 606 13.47 -8.12 2.52
CA ILE A 606 14.79 -7.80 1.95
C ILE A 606 15.43 -9.08 1.38
N GLY A 607 15.40 -10.18 2.13
CA GLY A 607 15.96 -11.46 1.69
C GLY A 607 15.25 -12.02 0.45
N ILE A 608 13.91 -11.94 0.40
CA ILE A 608 13.14 -12.38 -0.78
C ILE A 608 13.42 -11.47 -1.98
N GLN A 609 13.40 -10.16 -1.82
CA GLN A 609 13.69 -9.22 -2.91
C GLN A 609 15.12 -9.44 -3.45
N PHE A 610 16.10 -9.59 -2.57
CA PHE A 610 17.49 -9.82 -2.98
C PHE A 610 17.63 -11.17 -3.67
N GLY A 611 17.09 -12.23 -3.08
CA GLY A 611 17.13 -13.58 -3.65
C GLY A 611 16.44 -13.67 -5.01
N VAL A 612 15.30 -13.01 -5.19
CA VAL A 612 14.58 -12.97 -6.47
C VAL A 612 15.37 -12.20 -7.52
N GLY A 613 15.85 -10.99 -7.21
CA GLY A 613 16.66 -10.19 -8.13
C GLY A 613 17.95 -10.90 -8.54
N TYR A 614 18.64 -11.52 -7.58
CA TYR A 614 19.87 -12.28 -7.80
C TYR A 614 19.61 -13.52 -8.66
N THR A 615 18.59 -14.33 -8.33
CA THR A 615 18.25 -15.54 -9.08
C THR A 615 17.81 -15.20 -10.50
N LEU A 616 17.04 -14.13 -10.69
CA LEU A 616 16.64 -13.67 -12.02
C LEU A 616 17.84 -13.27 -12.86
N ALA A 617 18.74 -12.45 -12.32
CA ALA A 617 19.95 -12.04 -13.04
C ALA A 617 20.85 -13.22 -13.40
N LEU A 618 21.03 -14.18 -12.47
CA LEU A 618 21.76 -15.42 -12.69
C LEU A 618 21.12 -16.24 -13.82
N LEU A 619 19.79 -16.43 -13.80
CA LEU A 619 19.08 -17.15 -14.86
C LEU A 619 19.22 -16.46 -16.22
N VAL A 620 19.06 -15.14 -16.27
CA VAL A 620 19.24 -14.36 -17.50
C VAL A 620 20.65 -14.53 -18.04
N ASN A 621 21.67 -14.42 -17.19
CA ASN A 621 23.06 -14.54 -17.62
C ASN A 621 23.39 -15.95 -18.15
N GLN A 622 23.07 -16.98 -17.39
CA GLN A 622 23.47 -18.36 -17.70
C GLN A 622 22.65 -18.94 -18.86
N ILE A 623 21.32 -18.79 -18.83
CA ILE A 623 20.45 -19.29 -19.90
C ILE A 623 20.62 -18.43 -21.15
N GLY A 624 20.68 -17.11 -21.01
CA GLY A 624 20.86 -16.20 -22.14
C GLY A 624 22.18 -16.43 -22.86
N SER A 625 23.28 -16.65 -22.13
CA SER A 625 24.58 -16.91 -22.75
C SER A 625 24.61 -18.25 -23.48
N LEU A 626 23.94 -19.26 -22.94
CA LEU A 626 23.83 -20.57 -23.58
C LEU A 626 22.99 -20.49 -24.87
N ILE A 627 21.91 -19.70 -24.88
CA ILE A 627 21.06 -19.51 -26.07
C ILE A 627 21.77 -18.68 -27.15
N VAL A 628 22.40 -17.57 -26.77
CA VAL A 628 22.94 -16.59 -27.72
C VAL A 628 24.35 -16.96 -28.19
N TYR A 629 25.20 -17.43 -27.28
CA TYR A 629 26.62 -17.68 -27.54
C TYR A 629 26.97 -19.17 -27.61
N GLY A 630 26.01 -20.07 -27.33
CA GLY A 630 26.21 -21.52 -27.37
C GLY A 630 27.14 -22.07 -26.28
N LYS A 631 27.54 -21.23 -25.31
CA LYS A 631 28.45 -21.58 -24.20
C LYS A 631 27.88 -21.05 -22.88
N PRO A 632 28.07 -21.79 -21.77
CA PRO A 632 27.69 -21.29 -20.45
C PRO A 632 28.55 -20.06 -20.08
N ALA A 633 27.96 -19.13 -19.35
CA ALA A 633 28.68 -17.96 -18.86
C ALA A 633 29.66 -18.35 -17.74
N GLU A 634 30.58 -17.44 -17.42
CA GLU A 634 31.48 -17.61 -16.28
C GLU A 634 30.70 -17.86 -14.98
N GLY A 635 31.24 -18.72 -14.11
CA GLY A 635 30.58 -19.08 -12.86
C GLY A 635 29.40 -20.04 -13.00
N PHE A 636 29.29 -20.81 -14.10
CA PHE A 636 28.21 -21.79 -14.31
C PHE A 636 28.08 -22.83 -13.17
N VAL A 637 29.19 -23.41 -12.71
CA VAL A 637 29.18 -24.38 -11.60
C VAL A 637 28.66 -23.74 -10.31
N ALA A 638 29.16 -22.55 -9.98
CA ALA A 638 28.68 -21.78 -8.83
C ALA A 638 27.19 -21.44 -8.96
N SER A 639 26.72 -21.12 -10.17
CA SER A 639 25.33 -20.82 -10.46
C SER A 639 24.40 -22.00 -10.16
N ILE A 640 24.81 -23.22 -10.52
CA ILE A 640 24.06 -24.45 -10.21
C ILE A 640 23.99 -24.68 -8.70
N ILE A 641 25.11 -24.53 -7.99
CA ILE A 641 25.16 -24.69 -6.52
C ILE A 641 24.22 -23.71 -5.84
N ILE A 642 24.25 -22.43 -6.25
CA ILE A 642 23.38 -21.39 -5.70
C ILE A 642 21.91 -21.72 -6.00
N LEU A 643 21.58 -22.15 -7.21
CA LEU A 643 20.20 -22.47 -7.59
C LEU A 643 19.67 -23.67 -6.79
N ILE A 644 20.48 -24.71 -6.59
CA ILE A 644 20.14 -25.84 -5.72
C ILE A 644 19.91 -25.36 -4.28
N ALA A 645 20.79 -24.51 -3.74
CA ALA A 645 20.65 -23.96 -2.40
C ALA A 645 19.36 -23.13 -2.23
N VAL A 646 19.02 -22.29 -3.22
CA VAL A 646 17.77 -21.51 -3.23
C VAL A 646 16.56 -22.44 -3.27
N VAL A 647 16.57 -23.47 -4.10
CA VAL A 647 15.48 -24.46 -4.18
C VAL A 647 15.30 -25.20 -2.85
N ILE A 648 16.39 -25.67 -2.23
CA ILE A 648 16.37 -26.32 -0.92
C ILE A 648 15.81 -25.36 0.15
N LEU A 649 16.27 -24.11 0.17
CA LEU A 649 15.79 -23.08 1.10
C LEU A 649 14.29 -22.83 0.92
N LEU A 650 13.80 -22.71 -0.31
CA LEU A 650 12.38 -22.51 -0.58
C LEU A 650 11.56 -23.72 -0.14
N ILE A 651 12.01 -24.94 -0.43
CA ILE A 651 11.33 -26.17 0.00
C ILE A 651 11.29 -26.27 1.52
N THR A 652 12.39 -25.98 2.21
CA THR A 652 12.44 -26.01 3.68
C THR A 652 11.55 -24.95 4.31
N LEU A 653 11.51 -23.72 3.78
CA LEU A 653 10.59 -22.67 4.25
C LEU A 653 9.12 -23.04 4.05
N ILE A 654 8.78 -23.63 2.90
CA ILE A 654 7.42 -24.12 2.63
C ILE A 654 7.04 -25.27 3.56
N LYS A 655 7.97 -26.21 3.83
CA LYS A 655 7.73 -27.37 4.70
C LYS A 655 7.69 -27.01 6.19
N ARG A 656 8.59 -26.17 6.70
CA ARG A 656 8.65 -25.80 8.13
C ARG A 656 7.35 -25.17 8.61
N ASN A 657 6.81 -24.24 7.82
CA ASN A 657 5.52 -23.63 8.12
C ASN A 657 4.34 -24.59 7.90
N LYS A 658 4.51 -25.69 7.15
CA LYS A 658 3.52 -26.77 7.03
C LYS A 658 3.30 -27.45 8.40
N TYR A 659 4.38 -27.76 9.12
CA TYR A 659 4.36 -28.40 10.44
C TYR A 659 3.83 -27.49 11.56
N GLU A 660 4.34 -26.25 11.69
CA GLU A 660 3.86 -25.31 12.74
C GLU A 660 2.35 -25.01 12.64
N GLY A 661 1.81 -24.93 11.41
CA GLY A 661 0.37 -24.71 11.23
C GLY A 661 -0.51 -25.96 11.43
N VAL A 662 0.05 -27.17 11.47
CA VAL A 662 -0.71 -28.38 11.86
C VAL A 662 -0.77 -28.49 13.38
N GLU A 663 0.33 -28.16 14.08
CA GLU A 663 0.35 -28.09 15.55
C GLU A 663 -0.56 -26.99 16.10
N GLY A 664 -0.57 -25.79 15.49
CA GLY A 664 -1.47 -24.70 15.93
C GLY A 664 -2.98 -24.98 15.68
N ILE A 665 -3.32 -25.74 14.63
CA ILE A 665 -4.70 -26.19 14.39
C ILE A 665 -5.09 -27.28 15.40
N ASN A 666 -4.15 -28.17 15.74
CA ASN A 666 -4.39 -29.21 16.75
C ASN A 666 -4.52 -28.63 18.17
N GLN A 667 -3.71 -27.62 18.53
CA GLN A 667 -3.82 -26.92 19.82
C GLN A 667 -5.12 -26.10 19.94
N SER A 668 -5.55 -25.44 18.87
CA SER A 668 -6.83 -24.70 18.89
C SER A 668 -8.06 -25.63 18.86
N ARG A 669 -7.93 -26.86 18.32
CA ARG A 669 -8.95 -27.90 18.48
C ARG A 669 -8.98 -28.47 19.90
N GLN A 670 -7.82 -28.80 20.49
CA GLN A 670 -7.76 -29.25 21.88
C GLN A 670 -8.27 -28.21 22.88
N GLN A 671 -7.98 -26.92 22.69
CA GLN A 671 -8.51 -25.87 23.55
C GLN A 671 -10.03 -25.66 23.40
N LYS A 672 -10.63 -26.05 22.27
CA LYS A 672 -12.09 -26.02 22.06
C LYS A 672 -12.81 -27.30 22.48
N GLU A 673 -12.09 -28.38 22.72
CA GLU A 673 -12.64 -29.62 23.27
C GLU A 673 -12.51 -29.69 24.80
N ILE A 674 -11.69 -28.82 25.39
CA ILE A 674 -11.45 -28.73 26.85
C ILE A 674 -12.19 -27.55 27.50
N ALA A 675 -12.68 -26.58 26.72
CA ALA A 675 -13.56 -25.49 27.16
C ALA A 675 -14.99 -25.73 26.64
#